data_AF-A0A8T3QUC9-F1
#
_entry.id   AF-A0A8T3QUC9-F1
#
_cell.length_a   1.000
_cell.length_b   1.000
_cell.length_c   1.000
_cell.angle_alpha   90.00
_cell.angle_beta   90.00
_cell.angle_gamma   90.00
#
_symmetry.space_group_name_H-M   'P 1'
#
loop_
_entity.id
_entity.type
_entity.pdbx_description
1 polymer ?
#
loop_
_entity_poly.entity_id
_entity_poly.type
_entity_poly.pdbx_seq_one_letter_code
_entity_poly.pdbx_strand_id
1 'polypeptide(L)'
;MTVADRPDRTGSRPNVASDVVGQIAERRRIDIAAHVAETGLATIEKAARDAPAPRPIAERLAAPGLHVIAEIKRSSPSAGRIAGADEDIVARARAYETGGAAAISVLCEPHWFGGSLDDLASVRAAVALPVLAKEFIVDEVQLRLVRAAGADLVLLLAVLHPAKRLKRLVAQAMELGLEPLVEVHDAREMDRALASGARLIGLNNRDLRSLAVDVDRAARLRELVPDDRLVIAESGVREPALVARWRALGFDGALVGEALVRAADPVAAVRSFVAAGIQPDDPANVARRPFVKICGVTDEAGALAAIRARADAIGLNLVPGTPRVLGLDEAARLASIIRAGAPAAERPSIVAITADASTEAIATLSRAVDPDAIQYSGRESISSLRKGGRPAWKVLHAPSDDADPDDGPPATDGLISAAHDYLASGVDRLLLDTAGGPHPGGTGQRQSVAVAAALAREVPITLAGGLTPANVADALRAIPAVGVDVASGVQAPRRDGERPHKDPFRVALFVKRARAARDDRPNLPFGPTPVHAGLLEADVGGRWGMERDFGGRYVPETLMAALERLGSAYDEIRHDPVFWSELRELLARFAGRPTALYRADRLAEAVRTEAVRTEAARLATDGRRPIPAIRLYLKREDLAHPGAHKINNAIGQSLLT
;
A
#
# COMPACT_ATOMS: atom_id res chain seq x y z
N MET A 1 3.60 -39.30 21.46
CA MET A 1 2.79 -39.16 22.69
C MET A 1 1.33 -39.18 22.32
N THR A 2 0.55 -39.95 23.09
CA THR A 2 -0.86 -40.27 22.90
C THR A 2 -1.80 -39.12 23.28
N VAL A 3 -3.06 -39.24 22.86
CA VAL A 3 -4.20 -38.32 22.97
C VAL A 3 -4.70 -38.16 24.43
N ALA A 4 -3.82 -37.91 25.39
CA ALA A 4 -4.18 -37.90 26.81
C ALA A 4 -3.91 -36.59 27.58
N ASP A 5 -3.12 -35.65 27.04
CA ASP A 5 -2.79 -34.39 27.76
C ASP A 5 -3.40 -33.15 27.09
N ARG A 6 -4.73 -33.06 27.06
CA ARG A 6 -5.42 -31.78 26.83
C ARG A 6 -5.81 -31.18 28.19
N PRO A 7 -5.33 -29.98 28.56
CA PRO A 7 -5.83 -29.29 29.74
C PRO A 7 -7.31 -28.95 29.54
N ASP A 8 -8.05 -29.08 30.64
CA ASP A 8 -9.49 -28.91 30.77
C ASP A 8 -9.99 -27.63 30.08
N ARG A 9 -10.93 -27.78 29.14
CA ARG A 9 -11.55 -26.70 28.37
C ARG A 9 -12.82 -26.18 29.06
N THR A 10 -12.81 -26.08 30.39
CA THR A 10 -13.85 -25.38 31.17
C THR A 10 -13.43 -23.93 31.46
N GLY A 11 -12.87 -23.23 30.46
CA GLY A 11 -12.86 -21.78 30.47
C GLY A 11 -14.30 -21.28 30.38
N SER A 12 -14.89 -20.87 31.50
CA SER A 12 -16.19 -20.21 31.56
C SER A 12 -16.31 -19.19 30.43
N ARG A 13 -17.35 -19.31 29.59
CA ARG A 13 -17.70 -18.26 28.63
C ARG A 13 -17.84 -16.95 29.41
N PRO A 14 -17.01 -15.93 29.15
CA PRO A 14 -17.23 -14.63 29.77
C PRO A 14 -18.58 -14.13 29.28
N ASN A 15 -19.47 -13.82 30.23
CA ASN A 15 -20.80 -13.31 29.95
C ASN A 15 -20.65 -11.90 29.38
N VAL A 16 -20.91 -11.70 28.07
CA VAL A 16 -20.88 -10.38 27.42
C VAL A 16 -21.77 -9.38 28.15
N ALA A 17 -22.78 -9.84 28.92
CA ALA A 17 -23.65 -8.98 29.70
C ALA A 17 -22.98 -8.20 30.86
N SER A 18 -21.76 -8.56 31.30
CA SER A 18 -21.10 -7.88 32.43
C SER A 18 -20.01 -6.88 32.07
N ASP A 19 -19.58 -6.80 30.80
CA ASP A 19 -18.57 -5.83 30.37
C ASP A 19 -19.21 -4.50 29.88
N VAL A 20 -18.39 -3.44 29.77
CA VAL A 20 -18.86 -2.09 29.41
C VAL A 20 -19.57 -2.09 28.05
N VAL A 21 -19.10 -2.88 27.10
CA VAL A 21 -19.71 -3.01 25.76
C VAL A 21 -21.09 -3.64 25.84
N GLY A 22 -21.26 -4.68 26.66
CA GLY A 22 -22.55 -5.29 26.92
C GLY A 22 -23.56 -4.33 27.51
N GLN A 23 -23.14 -3.50 28.47
CA GLN A 23 -23.99 -2.48 29.10
C GLN A 23 -24.43 -1.40 28.10
N ILE A 24 -23.49 -0.90 27.27
CA ILE A 24 -23.80 0.03 26.19
C ILE A 24 -24.79 -0.62 25.22
N ALA A 25 -24.51 -1.85 24.77
CA ALA A 25 -25.34 -2.55 23.81
C ALA A 25 -26.78 -2.76 24.32
N GLU A 26 -26.94 -3.14 25.58
CA GLU A 26 -28.27 -3.30 26.18
C GLU A 26 -29.02 -1.97 26.27
N ARG A 27 -28.33 -0.92 26.71
CA ARG A 27 -28.95 0.41 26.77
C ARG A 27 -29.38 0.89 25.38
N ARG A 28 -28.56 0.68 24.36
CA ARG A 28 -28.89 1.04 22.98
C ARG A 28 -30.08 0.25 22.44
N ARG A 29 -30.29 -1.02 22.80
CA ARG A 29 -31.51 -1.75 22.39
C ARG A 29 -32.78 -1.05 22.89
N ILE A 30 -32.76 -0.61 24.15
CA ILE A 30 -33.89 0.10 24.77
C ILE A 30 -34.13 1.44 24.06
N ASP A 31 -33.08 2.24 23.89
CA ASP A 31 -33.19 3.57 23.27
C ASP A 31 -33.70 3.48 21.82
N ILE A 32 -33.20 2.50 21.05
CA ILE A 32 -33.60 2.31 19.66
C ILE A 32 -35.04 1.82 19.56
N ALA A 33 -35.46 0.89 20.42
CA ALA A 33 -36.85 0.45 20.46
C ALA A 33 -37.81 1.62 20.78
N ALA A 34 -37.44 2.47 21.73
CA ALA A 34 -38.21 3.68 22.07
C ALA A 34 -38.27 4.66 20.88
N HIS A 35 -37.13 4.94 20.24
CA HIS A 35 -37.09 5.85 19.10
C HIS A 35 -37.88 5.35 17.88
N VAL A 36 -37.86 4.03 17.62
CA VAL A 36 -38.67 3.42 16.55
C VAL A 36 -40.16 3.48 16.88
N ALA A 37 -40.54 3.26 18.14
CA ALA A 37 -41.93 3.37 18.58
C ALA A 37 -42.47 4.80 18.45
N GLU A 38 -41.63 5.81 18.72
CA GLU A 38 -41.98 7.23 18.62
C GLU A 38 -42.03 7.72 17.16
N THR A 39 -41.04 7.38 16.34
CA THR A 39 -40.88 7.93 14.98
C THR A 39 -41.63 7.13 13.92
N GLY A 40 -41.79 5.83 14.14
CA GLY A 40 -42.32 4.88 13.17
C GLY A 40 -41.30 4.41 12.15
N LEU A 41 -41.25 3.09 11.92
CA LEU A 41 -40.29 2.46 10.99
C LEU A 41 -40.40 2.99 9.55
N ALA A 42 -41.62 3.22 9.05
CA ALA A 42 -41.84 3.70 7.68
C ALA A 42 -41.23 5.11 7.46
N THR A 43 -41.29 5.97 8.47
CA THR A 43 -40.69 7.31 8.46
C THR A 43 -39.17 7.21 8.38
N ILE A 44 -38.57 6.34 9.21
CA ILE A 44 -37.12 6.09 9.22
C ILE A 44 -36.65 5.55 7.88
N GLU A 45 -37.38 4.60 7.30
CA GLU A 45 -37.07 4.04 5.99
C GLU A 45 -37.16 5.06 4.86
N LYS A 46 -38.17 5.94 4.90
CA LYS A 46 -38.29 7.03 3.94
C LYS A 46 -37.11 7.99 4.06
N ALA A 47 -36.78 8.43 5.27
CA ALA A 47 -35.65 9.34 5.50
C ALA A 47 -34.32 8.75 5.03
N ALA A 48 -34.08 7.45 5.24
CA ALA A 48 -32.89 6.77 4.77
C ALA A 48 -32.81 6.71 3.23
N ARG A 49 -33.94 6.50 2.55
CA ARG A 49 -34.02 6.51 1.07
C ARG A 49 -33.83 7.90 0.49
N ASP A 50 -34.37 8.91 1.15
CA ASP A 50 -34.32 10.31 0.70
C ASP A 50 -32.95 10.98 1.01
N ALA A 51 -32.07 10.30 1.77
CA ALA A 51 -30.75 10.81 2.13
C ALA A 51 -29.81 10.94 0.90
N PRO A 52 -28.99 12.00 0.82
CA PRO A 52 -28.04 12.20 -0.28
C PRO A 52 -27.05 11.05 -0.43
N ALA A 53 -26.66 10.72 -1.67
CA ALA A 53 -25.75 9.61 -1.95
C ALA A 53 -24.49 9.63 -1.05
N PRO A 54 -24.08 8.47 -0.50
CA PRO A 54 -22.87 8.37 0.33
C PRO A 54 -21.62 8.79 -0.42
N ARG A 55 -20.69 9.42 0.28
CA ARG A 55 -19.38 9.82 -0.26
C ARG A 55 -18.40 8.64 -0.21
N PRO A 56 -17.68 8.33 -1.29
CA PRO A 56 -16.73 7.22 -1.32
C PRO A 56 -15.50 7.49 -0.44
N ILE A 57 -15.07 6.47 0.29
CA ILE A 57 -13.88 6.50 1.18
C ILE A 57 -12.86 5.41 0.85
N ALA A 58 -13.32 4.26 0.35
CA ALA A 58 -12.46 3.10 0.12
C ALA A 58 -11.36 3.43 -0.91
N GLU A 59 -11.69 4.10 -2.01
CA GLU A 59 -10.72 4.56 -3.02
C GLU A 59 -9.67 5.51 -2.42
N ARG A 60 -10.10 6.37 -1.50
CA ARG A 60 -9.20 7.32 -0.84
C ARG A 60 -8.22 6.61 0.08
N LEU A 61 -8.69 5.69 0.91
CA LEU A 61 -7.84 4.88 1.78
C LEU A 61 -6.93 3.93 0.99
N ALA A 62 -7.38 3.49 -0.18
CA ALA A 62 -6.62 2.67 -1.13
C ALA A 62 -5.56 3.47 -1.91
N ALA A 63 -5.48 4.80 -1.76
CA ALA A 63 -4.36 5.57 -2.29
C ALA A 63 -3.07 5.30 -1.48
N PRO A 64 -1.88 5.53 -2.07
CA PRO A 64 -0.59 5.35 -1.37
C PRO A 64 -0.52 6.08 -0.02
N GLY A 65 0.21 5.49 0.93
CA GLY A 65 0.33 5.99 2.31
C GLY A 65 -0.77 5.51 3.24
N LEU A 66 -0.75 6.05 4.46
CA LEU A 66 -1.73 5.85 5.51
C LEU A 66 -2.53 7.14 5.72
N HIS A 67 -3.84 7.02 5.77
CA HIS A 67 -4.78 8.15 5.80
C HIS A 67 -5.43 8.33 7.18
N VAL A 68 -5.54 9.57 7.65
CA VAL A 68 -6.08 9.87 8.98
C VAL A 68 -7.60 10.00 8.94
N ILE A 69 -8.30 9.23 9.79
CA ILE A 69 -9.71 9.43 10.13
C ILE A 69 -9.75 10.18 11.46
N ALA A 70 -10.20 11.43 11.43
CA ALA A 70 -10.19 12.30 12.60
C ALA A 70 -11.50 12.15 13.40
N GLU A 71 -11.41 11.70 14.65
CA GLU A 71 -12.56 11.44 15.51
C GLU A 71 -12.93 12.66 16.36
N ILE A 72 -14.22 13.00 16.34
CA ILE A 72 -14.87 13.94 17.23
C ILE A 72 -15.57 13.14 18.32
N LYS A 73 -15.19 13.40 19.57
CA LYS A 73 -15.71 12.72 20.75
C LYS A 73 -15.72 13.64 21.97
N ARG A 74 -16.85 13.75 22.65
CA ARG A 74 -16.99 14.59 23.85
C ARG A 74 -16.47 13.92 25.12
N SER A 75 -16.77 12.64 25.30
CA SER A 75 -16.32 11.84 26.44
C SER A 75 -15.94 10.42 26.07
N SER A 76 -15.23 9.72 26.96
CA SER A 76 -15.10 8.26 26.87
C SER A 76 -15.17 7.60 28.25
N PRO A 77 -15.53 6.31 28.33
CA PRO A 77 -15.50 5.56 29.58
C PRO A 77 -14.14 5.58 30.28
N SER A 78 -13.05 5.66 29.50
CA SER A 78 -11.68 5.58 30.02
C SER A 78 -11.10 6.93 30.46
N ALA A 79 -11.54 8.04 29.85
CA ALA A 79 -10.93 9.36 30.03
C ALA A 79 -11.90 10.41 30.59
N GLY A 80 -13.16 10.05 30.82
CA GLY A 80 -14.20 11.00 31.21
C GLY A 80 -14.45 12.02 30.10
N ARG A 81 -14.73 13.27 30.47
CA ARG A 81 -14.92 14.37 29.50
C ARG A 81 -13.58 14.79 28.91
N ILE A 82 -13.49 14.79 27.58
CA ILE A 82 -12.27 15.13 26.81
C ILE A 82 -12.43 16.48 26.13
N ALA A 83 -13.62 16.74 25.58
CA ALA A 83 -13.97 18.00 24.94
C ALA A 83 -14.26 19.11 25.96
N GLY A 84 -13.98 20.36 25.58
CA GLY A 84 -14.41 21.54 26.34
C GLY A 84 -15.93 21.57 26.54
N ALA A 85 -16.41 22.32 27.54
CA ALA A 85 -17.84 22.49 27.78
C ALA A 85 -18.55 23.12 26.56
N ASP A 86 -17.91 24.12 25.96
CA ASP A 86 -18.42 24.95 24.86
C ASP A 86 -17.84 24.56 23.49
N GLU A 87 -17.42 23.31 23.33
CA GLU A 87 -16.74 22.86 22.12
C GLU A 87 -17.68 22.78 20.92
N ASP A 88 -17.40 23.60 19.89
CA ASP A 88 -18.08 23.56 18.60
C ASP A 88 -17.53 22.41 17.73
N ILE A 89 -18.31 21.33 17.64
CA ILE A 89 -17.97 20.14 16.86
C ILE A 89 -17.92 20.42 15.35
N VAL A 90 -18.71 21.38 14.85
CA VAL A 90 -18.74 21.74 13.43
C VAL A 90 -17.49 22.52 13.06
N ALA A 91 -17.10 23.49 13.89
CA ALA A 91 -15.83 24.19 13.74
C ALA A 91 -14.64 23.21 13.79
N ARG A 92 -14.67 22.24 14.71
CA ARG A 92 -13.64 21.19 14.79
C ARG A 92 -13.60 20.29 13.55
N ALA A 93 -14.75 19.86 13.04
CA ALA A 93 -14.82 19.07 11.81
C ALA A 93 -14.18 19.80 10.62
N ARG A 94 -14.47 21.09 10.45
CA ARG A 94 -13.86 21.94 9.42
C ARG A 94 -12.36 22.12 9.62
N ALA A 95 -11.91 22.21 10.87
CA ALA A 95 -10.49 22.26 11.18
C ALA A 95 -9.78 20.94 10.81
N TYR A 96 -10.41 19.79 11.09
CA TYR A 96 -9.88 18.48 10.68
C TYR A 96 -9.84 18.32 9.16
N GLU A 97 -10.85 18.79 8.44
CA GLU A 97 -10.84 18.85 6.97
C GLU A 97 -9.70 19.72 6.44
N THR A 98 -9.53 20.93 7.00
CA THR A 98 -8.42 21.84 6.65
C THR A 98 -7.05 21.26 6.97
N GLY A 99 -6.95 20.43 8.02
CA GLY A 99 -5.75 19.70 8.39
C GLY A 99 -5.39 18.55 7.44
N GLY A 100 -6.31 18.16 6.54
CA GLY A 100 -6.11 17.11 5.55
C GLY A 100 -6.60 15.72 5.98
N ALA A 101 -7.54 15.64 6.94
CA ALA A 101 -8.16 14.35 7.28
C ALA A 101 -8.83 13.71 6.05
N ALA A 102 -8.78 12.37 5.97
CA ALA A 102 -9.41 11.62 4.90
C ALA A 102 -10.91 11.42 5.12
N ALA A 103 -11.34 11.32 6.37
CA ALA A 103 -12.73 11.23 6.82
C ALA A 103 -12.86 11.79 8.25
N ILE A 104 -14.09 12.09 8.66
CA ILE A 104 -14.42 12.47 10.03
C ILE A 104 -15.20 11.33 10.69
N SER A 105 -14.81 10.94 11.90
CA SER A 105 -15.57 9.98 12.72
C SER A 105 -16.35 10.74 13.78
N VAL A 106 -17.65 10.52 13.87
CA VAL A 106 -18.52 11.18 14.85
C VAL A 106 -19.11 10.13 15.79
N LEU A 107 -18.83 10.25 17.08
CA LEU A 107 -19.48 9.43 18.10
C LEU A 107 -20.96 9.78 18.17
N CYS A 108 -21.83 8.77 18.04
CA CYS A 108 -23.28 8.95 18.07
C CYS A 108 -23.92 8.47 19.39
N GLU A 109 -23.18 7.70 20.19
CA GLU A 109 -23.69 7.09 21.43
C GLU A 109 -23.84 8.16 22.54
N PRO A 110 -25.05 8.33 23.12
CA PRO A 110 -25.33 9.48 23.98
C PRO A 110 -24.90 9.33 25.44
N HIS A 111 -24.87 8.12 26.02
CA HIS A 111 -24.76 7.97 27.48
C HIS A 111 -23.31 7.90 27.98
N TRP A 112 -22.43 7.20 27.27
CA TRP A 112 -21.01 7.07 27.62
C TRP A 112 -20.12 8.03 26.83
N PHE A 113 -20.50 8.36 25.60
CA PHE A 113 -19.69 9.19 24.70
C PHE A 113 -20.23 10.62 24.49
N GLY A 114 -21.47 10.88 24.94
CA GLY A 114 -22.10 12.20 24.85
C GLY A 114 -22.33 12.64 23.41
N GLY A 115 -22.50 11.70 22.48
CA GLY A 115 -22.74 11.94 21.06
C GLY A 115 -24.22 11.89 20.68
N SER A 116 -24.52 12.13 19.41
CA SER A 116 -25.89 12.02 18.86
C SER A 116 -25.90 11.86 17.34
N LEU A 117 -27.05 11.48 16.78
CA LEU A 117 -27.26 11.48 15.32
C LEU A 117 -27.37 12.91 14.75
N ASP A 118 -27.77 13.88 15.57
CA ASP A 118 -27.82 15.30 15.16
C ASP A 118 -26.41 15.87 14.99
N ASP A 119 -25.46 15.45 15.83
CA ASP A 119 -24.04 15.79 15.67
C ASP A 119 -23.51 15.27 14.33
N LEU A 120 -23.84 14.02 14.00
CA LEU A 120 -23.47 13.38 12.74
C LEU A 120 -24.04 14.15 11.54
N ALA A 121 -25.33 14.50 11.57
CA ALA A 121 -25.98 15.27 10.51
C ALA A 121 -25.37 16.68 10.36
N SER A 122 -25.11 17.35 11.48
CA SER A 122 -24.51 18.69 11.51
C SER A 122 -23.09 18.70 10.92
N VAL A 123 -22.26 17.72 11.32
CA VAL A 123 -20.91 17.55 10.76
C VAL A 123 -20.98 17.23 9.27
N ARG A 124 -21.86 16.29 8.87
CA ARG A 124 -22.02 15.88 7.47
C ARG A 124 -22.44 17.01 6.55
N ALA A 125 -23.24 17.96 7.03
CA ALA A 125 -23.63 19.15 6.29
C ALA A 125 -22.49 20.17 6.16
N ALA A 126 -21.54 20.18 7.10
CA ALA A 126 -20.52 21.22 7.21
C ALA A 126 -19.18 20.94 6.52
N VAL A 127 -18.90 19.68 6.16
CA VAL A 127 -17.65 19.25 5.49
C VAL A 127 -17.94 18.56 4.16
N ALA A 128 -16.95 18.50 3.27
CA ALA A 128 -16.98 17.72 2.03
C ALA A 128 -16.46 16.28 2.20
N LEU A 129 -15.74 16.01 3.29
CA LEU A 129 -15.23 14.67 3.62
C LEU A 129 -16.33 13.64 3.90
N PRO A 130 -16.08 12.34 3.65
CA PRO A 130 -16.91 11.26 4.17
C PRO A 130 -16.99 11.28 5.71
N VAL A 131 -18.16 10.94 6.25
CA VAL A 131 -18.41 10.90 7.70
C VAL A 131 -18.80 9.51 8.18
N LEU A 132 -18.06 9.01 9.18
CA LEU A 132 -18.29 7.74 9.87
C LEU A 132 -19.22 7.94 11.06
N ALA A 133 -20.34 7.21 11.08
CA ALA A 133 -21.16 7.03 12.26
C ALA A 133 -20.50 6.02 13.21
N LYS A 134 -19.80 6.52 14.24
CA LYS A 134 -19.21 5.68 15.29
C LYS A 134 -20.26 5.40 16.36
N GLU A 135 -21.03 4.34 16.13
CA GLU A 135 -22.19 3.92 16.93
C GLU A 135 -22.08 2.44 17.30
N PHE A 136 -22.75 2.05 18.38
CA PHE A 136 -22.95 0.66 18.79
C PHE A 136 -24.21 0.12 18.09
N ILE A 137 -24.01 -0.40 16.87
CA ILE A 137 -25.10 -1.03 16.10
C ILE A 137 -25.49 -2.35 16.77
N VAL A 138 -26.68 -2.41 17.35
CA VAL A 138 -27.27 -3.58 18.01
C VAL A 138 -28.53 -4.07 17.33
N ASP A 139 -29.10 -3.27 16.42
CA ASP A 139 -30.28 -3.55 15.62
C ASP A 139 -30.11 -3.06 14.17
N GLU A 140 -30.77 -3.73 13.21
CA GLU A 140 -30.69 -3.44 11.77
C GLU A 140 -31.37 -2.11 11.42
N VAL A 141 -32.35 -1.67 12.21
CA VAL A 141 -33.00 -0.36 12.01
C VAL A 141 -32.02 0.79 12.19
N GLN A 142 -30.98 0.62 13.01
CA GLN A 142 -29.96 1.65 13.22
C GLN A 142 -29.19 1.98 11.93
N LEU A 143 -29.03 1.02 11.01
CA LEU A 143 -28.40 1.30 9.71
C LEU A 143 -29.20 2.34 8.92
N ARG A 144 -30.53 2.28 9.00
CA ARG A 144 -31.40 3.29 8.37
C ARG A 144 -31.34 4.63 9.12
N LEU A 145 -31.24 4.62 10.44
CA LEU A 145 -31.11 5.83 11.25
C LEU A 145 -29.82 6.59 10.94
N VAL A 146 -28.67 5.91 10.94
CA VAL A 146 -27.39 6.57 10.60
C VAL A 146 -27.37 7.02 9.14
N ARG A 147 -28.01 6.26 8.23
CA ARG A 147 -28.15 6.65 6.83
C ARG A 147 -29.01 7.89 6.66
N ALA A 148 -30.13 7.98 7.36
CA ALA A 148 -31.01 9.15 7.38
C ALA A 148 -30.31 10.39 7.92
N ALA A 149 -29.42 10.22 8.91
CA ALA A 149 -28.55 11.27 9.43
C ALA A 149 -27.38 11.63 8.48
N GLY A 150 -27.28 10.98 7.32
CA GLY A 150 -26.30 11.31 6.29
C GLY A 150 -24.95 10.59 6.42
N ALA A 151 -24.85 9.53 7.24
CA ALA A 151 -23.63 8.73 7.32
C ALA A 151 -23.18 8.25 5.94
N ASP A 152 -21.86 8.28 5.74
CA ASP A 152 -21.19 7.69 4.58
C ASP A 152 -20.56 6.32 4.96
N LEU A 153 -20.10 6.19 6.22
CA LEU A 153 -19.61 4.94 6.80
C LEU A 153 -20.36 4.60 8.09
N VAL A 154 -20.32 3.31 8.48
CA VAL A 154 -20.86 2.83 9.76
C VAL A 154 -19.89 1.88 10.45
N LEU A 155 -19.73 2.03 11.77
CA LEU A 155 -18.96 1.09 12.59
C LEU A 155 -19.79 -0.16 12.89
N LEU A 156 -19.21 -1.34 12.67
CA LEU A 156 -19.79 -2.62 13.08
C LEU A 156 -18.81 -3.38 13.98
N LEU A 157 -19.18 -3.56 15.24
CA LEU A 157 -18.34 -4.23 16.23
C LEU A 157 -18.50 -5.75 16.10
N ALA A 158 -17.44 -6.47 15.70
CA ALA A 158 -17.49 -7.93 15.55
C ALA A 158 -17.74 -8.68 16.87
N VAL A 159 -17.47 -8.03 18.01
CA VAL A 159 -17.76 -8.55 19.35
C VAL A 159 -19.27 -8.62 19.65
N LEU A 160 -20.08 -7.73 19.06
CA LEU A 160 -21.54 -7.66 19.30
C LEU A 160 -22.34 -8.67 18.47
N HIS A 161 -21.72 -9.30 17.49
CA HIS A 161 -22.44 -10.04 16.46
C HIS A 161 -21.81 -11.42 16.18
N PRO A 162 -22.62 -12.49 16.18
CA PRO A 162 -22.19 -13.76 15.60
C PRO A 162 -21.97 -13.61 14.09
N ALA A 163 -21.12 -14.45 13.50
CA ALA A 163 -20.67 -14.33 12.10
C ALA A 163 -21.82 -14.15 11.09
N LYS A 164 -22.88 -14.95 11.21
CA LYS A 164 -24.05 -14.87 10.32
C LYS A 164 -24.77 -13.52 10.40
N ARG A 165 -24.87 -12.94 11.59
CA ARG A 165 -25.51 -11.63 11.80
C ARG A 165 -24.61 -10.51 11.30
N LEU A 166 -23.31 -10.57 11.60
CA LEU A 166 -22.33 -9.59 11.11
C LEU A 166 -22.31 -9.52 9.58
N LYS A 167 -22.27 -10.67 8.90
CA LYS A 167 -22.37 -10.76 7.44
C LYS A 167 -23.65 -10.11 6.90
N ARG A 168 -24.79 -10.30 7.56
CA ARG A 168 -26.07 -9.69 7.16
C ARG A 168 -26.05 -8.17 7.35
N LEU A 169 -25.51 -7.68 8.47
CA LEU A 169 -25.37 -6.24 8.72
C LEU A 169 -24.44 -5.57 7.69
N VAL A 170 -23.32 -6.22 7.34
CA VAL A 170 -22.41 -5.74 6.29
C VAL A 170 -23.14 -5.65 4.95
N ALA A 171 -23.88 -6.69 4.56
CA ALA A 171 -24.66 -6.68 3.32
C ALA A 171 -25.73 -5.58 3.31
N GLN A 172 -26.49 -5.42 4.40
CA GLN A 172 -27.51 -4.38 4.53
C GLN A 172 -26.91 -2.96 4.54
N ALA A 173 -25.76 -2.77 5.19
CA ALA A 173 -25.05 -1.49 5.16
C ALA A 173 -24.68 -1.12 3.71
N MET A 174 -24.10 -2.07 2.97
CA MET A 174 -23.75 -1.89 1.57
C MET A 174 -24.98 -1.64 0.68
N GLU A 175 -26.11 -2.32 0.91
CA GLU A 175 -27.38 -2.09 0.19
C GLU A 175 -27.91 -0.66 0.40
N LEU A 176 -27.69 -0.09 1.60
CA LEU A 176 -28.01 1.30 1.93
C LEU A 176 -26.95 2.30 1.44
N GLY A 177 -25.86 1.80 0.84
CA GLY A 177 -24.71 2.58 0.36
C GLY A 177 -23.70 2.97 1.46
N LEU A 178 -23.89 2.54 2.70
CA LEU A 178 -22.94 2.77 3.78
C LEU A 178 -21.70 1.88 3.59
N GLU A 179 -20.50 2.44 3.79
CA GLU A 179 -19.29 1.61 3.88
C GLU A 179 -19.13 1.07 5.32
N PRO A 180 -19.20 -0.25 5.53
CA PRO A 180 -19.02 -0.83 6.86
C PRO A 180 -17.53 -0.91 7.23
N LEU A 181 -17.16 -0.29 8.37
CA LEU A 181 -15.91 -0.53 9.07
C LEU A 181 -16.14 -1.61 10.14
N VAL A 182 -15.61 -2.82 9.92
CA VAL A 182 -15.75 -3.92 10.89
C VAL A 182 -14.59 -3.91 11.87
N GLU A 183 -14.88 -3.58 13.13
CA GLU A 183 -13.89 -3.46 14.20
C GLU A 183 -13.69 -4.80 14.92
N VAL A 184 -12.43 -5.19 15.14
CA VAL A 184 -12.00 -6.43 15.79
C VAL A 184 -10.91 -6.20 16.83
N HIS A 185 -10.85 -7.08 17.83
CA HIS A 185 -9.91 -7.02 18.95
C HIS A 185 -9.08 -8.29 19.13
N ASP A 186 -9.52 -9.42 18.58
CA ASP A 186 -8.85 -10.71 18.69
C ASP A 186 -8.98 -11.53 17.39
N ALA A 187 -8.23 -12.63 17.32
CA ALA A 187 -8.22 -13.51 16.14
C ALA A 187 -9.60 -14.16 15.85
N ARG A 188 -10.44 -14.40 16.87
CA ARG A 188 -11.78 -14.98 16.66
C ARG A 188 -12.74 -13.97 16.06
N GLU A 189 -12.61 -12.71 16.45
CA GLU A 189 -13.31 -11.58 15.84
C GLU A 189 -12.83 -11.36 14.41
N MET A 190 -11.52 -11.49 14.16
CA MET A 190 -10.94 -11.43 12.82
C MET A 190 -11.58 -12.45 11.87
N ASP A 191 -11.68 -13.73 12.26
CA ASP A 191 -12.32 -14.76 11.44
C ASP A 191 -13.74 -14.37 11.01
N ARG A 192 -14.52 -13.79 11.94
CA ARG A 192 -15.89 -13.32 11.64
C ARG A 192 -15.89 -12.13 10.70
N ALA A 193 -14.96 -11.19 10.89
CA ALA A 193 -14.83 -10.00 10.06
C ALA A 193 -14.42 -10.36 8.63
N LEU A 194 -13.44 -11.25 8.45
CA LEU A 194 -13.01 -11.70 7.13
C LEU A 194 -14.13 -12.44 6.37
N ALA A 195 -14.92 -13.25 7.08
CA ALA A 195 -16.09 -13.96 6.53
C ALA A 195 -17.30 -13.06 6.22
N SER A 196 -17.32 -11.82 6.72
CA SER A 196 -18.44 -10.89 6.54
C SER A 196 -18.51 -10.28 5.15
N GLY A 197 -17.39 -10.25 4.42
CA GLY A 197 -17.25 -9.57 3.13
C GLY A 197 -16.91 -8.08 3.23
N ALA A 198 -16.73 -7.55 4.45
CA ALA A 198 -16.29 -6.17 4.65
C ALA A 198 -14.91 -5.93 4.03
N ARG A 199 -14.76 -4.77 3.38
CA ARG A 199 -13.51 -4.31 2.78
C ARG A 199 -12.62 -3.56 3.77
N LEU A 200 -13.23 -2.88 4.75
CA LEU A 200 -12.55 -2.12 5.79
C LEU A 200 -12.57 -2.90 7.11
N ILE A 201 -11.39 -3.19 7.63
CA ILE A 201 -11.20 -3.87 8.91
C ILE A 201 -10.52 -2.91 9.90
N GLY A 202 -11.17 -2.65 11.02
CA GLY A 202 -10.66 -1.83 12.11
C GLY A 202 -9.97 -2.68 13.17
N LEU A 203 -8.71 -2.40 13.47
CA LEU A 203 -7.92 -3.10 14.49
C LEU A 203 -7.79 -2.20 15.71
N ASN A 204 -8.53 -2.52 16.77
CA ASN A 204 -8.60 -1.66 17.94
C ASN A 204 -7.62 -2.11 19.03
N ASN A 205 -6.66 -1.24 19.33
CA ASN A 205 -5.65 -1.45 20.38
C ASN A 205 -6.24 -1.41 21.79
N ARG A 206 -7.44 -0.84 21.95
CA ARG A 206 -8.15 -0.81 23.23
C ARG A 206 -9.02 -2.05 23.36
N ASP A 207 -8.79 -2.83 24.40
CA ASP A 207 -9.75 -3.85 24.80
C ASP A 207 -11.01 -3.17 25.34
N LEU A 208 -12.15 -3.34 24.67
CA LEU A 208 -13.38 -2.70 25.12
C LEU A 208 -13.99 -3.38 26.36
N ARG A 209 -13.51 -4.56 26.77
CA ARG A 209 -13.94 -5.26 27.99
C ARG A 209 -13.17 -4.76 29.22
N SER A 210 -11.85 -4.57 29.09
CA SER A 210 -10.97 -4.12 30.18
C SER A 210 -10.54 -2.66 30.12
N LEU A 211 -10.81 -1.97 29.01
CA LEU A 211 -10.37 -0.61 28.66
C LEU A 211 -8.85 -0.43 28.54
N ALA A 212 -8.06 -1.50 28.73
CA ALA A 212 -6.61 -1.50 28.57
C ALA A 212 -6.21 -1.23 27.12
N VAL A 213 -5.14 -0.46 26.92
CA VAL A 213 -4.60 -0.14 25.59
C VAL A 213 -3.28 -0.88 25.42
N ASP A 214 -3.21 -1.71 24.40
CA ASP A 214 -2.00 -2.40 23.94
C ASP A 214 -1.72 -1.95 22.51
N VAL A 215 -0.72 -1.09 22.34
CA VAL A 215 -0.38 -0.45 21.05
C VAL A 215 0.18 -1.42 20.01
N ASP A 216 0.60 -2.61 20.43
CA ASP A 216 1.14 -3.64 19.54
C ASP A 216 0.08 -4.70 19.16
N ARG A 217 -1.12 -4.64 19.77
CA ARG A 217 -2.23 -5.54 19.43
C ARG A 217 -2.62 -5.42 17.96
N ALA A 218 -2.81 -4.20 17.46
CA ALA A 218 -3.14 -3.99 16.06
C ALA A 218 -2.04 -4.53 15.14
N ALA A 219 -0.77 -4.37 15.52
CA ALA A 219 0.36 -4.91 14.75
C ALA A 219 0.28 -6.44 14.62
N ARG A 220 0.02 -7.16 15.72
CA ARG A 220 -0.15 -8.63 15.69
C ARG A 220 -1.37 -9.06 14.87
N LEU A 221 -2.49 -8.33 14.97
CA LEU A 221 -3.69 -8.64 14.19
C LEU A 221 -3.53 -8.32 12.70
N ARG A 222 -2.69 -7.35 12.34
CA ARG A 222 -2.45 -6.97 10.94
C ARG A 222 -1.90 -8.13 10.12
N GLU A 223 -1.10 -9.00 10.72
CA GLU A 223 -0.54 -10.20 10.07
C GLU A 223 -1.63 -11.19 9.60
N LEU A 224 -2.81 -11.15 10.22
CA LEU A 224 -3.94 -12.02 9.87
C LEU A 224 -4.81 -11.43 8.75
N VAL A 225 -4.63 -10.16 8.39
CA VAL A 225 -5.47 -9.49 7.39
C VAL A 225 -4.87 -9.66 6.00
N PRO A 226 -5.60 -10.27 5.05
CA PRO A 226 -5.15 -10.38 3.67
C PRO A 226 -5.04 -9.02 2.98
N ASP A 227 -4.17 -8.93 1.97
CA ASP A 227 -3.87 -7.68 1.25
C ASP A 227 -5.02 -7.18 0.35
N ASP A 228 -6.11 -7.95 0.24
CA ASP A 228 -7.36 -7.58 -0.44
C ASP A 228 -8.29 -6.69 0.41
N ARG A 229 -7.92 -6.39 1.67
CA ARG A 229 -8.64 -5.49 2.57
C ARG A 229 -7.88 -4.18 2.80
N LEU A 230 -8.63 -3.19 3.24
CA LEU A 230 -8.11 -1.99 3.86
C LEU A 230 -8.10 -2.14 5.38
N VAL A 231 -6.98 -1.80 6.00
CA VAL A 231 -6.78 -1.97 7.45
C VAL A 231 -6.63 -0.63 8.13
N ILE A 232 -7.46 -0.39 9.16
CA ILE A 232 -7.49 0.85 9.92
C ILE A 232 -7.04 0.55 11.35
N ALA A 233 -5.99 1.21 11.82
CA ALA A 233 -5.59 1.11 13.22
C ALA A 233 -6.42 2.07 14.08
N GLU A 234 -6.88 1.60 15.24
CA GLU A 234 -7.74 2.37 16.14
C GLU A 234 -7.21 2.39 17.57
N SER A 235 -7.49 3.49 18.28
CA SER A 235 -7.09 3.74 19.68
C SER A 235 -5.59 3.80 19.95
N GLY A 236 -5.22 4.47 21.04
CA GLY A 236 -3.82 4.52 21.53
C GLY A 236 -2.90 5.49 20.79
N VAL A 237 -3.39 6.21 19.78
CA VAL A 237 -2.62 7.21 19.05
C VAL A 237 -2.45 8.47 19.87
N ARG A 238 -1.22 8.72 20.33
CA ARG A 238 -0.84 9.93 21.07
C ARG A 238 0.06 10.86 20.26
N GLU A 239 0.88 10.30 19.37
CA GLU A 239 1.90 11.02 18.63
C GLU A 239 1.99 10.55 17.17
N PRO A 240 2.40 11.43 16.24
CA PRO A 240 2.54 11.08 14.81
C PRO A 240 3.50 9.91 14.55
N ALA A 241 4.47 9.66 15.44
CA ALA A 241 5.41 8.55 15.30
C ALA A 241 4.71 7.18 15.22
N LEU A 242 3.60 6.99 15.93
CA LEU A 242 2.84 5.74 15.88
C LEU A 242 2.15 5.55 14.52
N VAL A 243 1.66 6.62 13.91
CA VAL A 243 1.10 6.58 12.55
C VAL A 243 2.18 6.19 11.53
N ALA A 244 3.40 6.72 11.67
CA ALA A 244 4.51 6.31 10.82
C ALA A 244 4.89 4.81 11.00
N ARG A 245 4.84 4.28 12.23
CA ARG A 245 5.02 2.85 12.51
C ARG A 245 3.94 2.00 11.84
N TRP A 246 2.66 2.36 12.00
CA TRP A 246 1.58 1.62 11.36
C TRP A 246 1.61 1.69 9.83
N ARG A 247 2.01 2.83 9.25
CA ARG A 247 2.27 2.92 7.81
C ARG A 247 3.31 1.89 7.37
N ALA A 248 4.41 1.76 8.12
CA ALA A 248 5.46 0.77 7.83
C ALA A 248 4.98 -0.68 7.99
N LEU A 249 3.98 -0.92 8.86
CA LEU A 249 3.32 -2.23 9.01
C LEU A 249 2.20 -2.47 7.99
N GLY A 250 2.03 -1.59 7.00
CA GLY A 250 1.05 -1.76 5.92
C GLY A 250 -0.39 -1.48 6.34
N PHE A 251 -0.62 -0.61 7.32
CA PHE A 251 -1.93 -0.04 7.59
C PHE A 251 -2.30 1.04 6.56
N ASP A 252 -3.58 1.11 6.22
CA ASP A 252 -4.13 2.03 5.23
C ASP A 252 -4.75 3.26 5.85
N GLY A 253 -5.21 3.17 7.10
CA GLY A 253 -5.71 4.30 7.85
C GLY A 253 -5.39 4.23 9.34
N ALA A 254 -5.51 5.38 10.00
CA ALA A 254 -5.49 5.48 11.46
C ALA A 254 -6.66 6.35 11.92
N LEU A 255 -7.46 5.82 12.84
CA LEU A 255 -8.49 6.58 13.53
C LEU A 255 -7.89 7.24 14.77
N VAL A 256 -7.83 8.56 14.75
CA VAL A 256 -7.20 9.39 15.79
C VAL A 256 -8.25 10.27 16.44
N GLY A 257 -8.45 10.15 17.74
CA GLY A 257 -9.43 10.93 18.49
C GLY A 257 -8.81 11.77 19.59
N GLU A 258 -8.48 11.14 20.73
CA GLU A 258 -8.10 11.84 21.96
C GLU A 258 -6.96 12.86 21.78
N ALA A 259 -5.90 12.51 21.03
CA ALA A 259 -4.79 13.41 20.75
C ALA A 259 -5.23 14.68 19.97
N LEU A 260 -6.20 14.53 19.05
CA LEU A 260 -6.71 15.66 18.26
C LEU A 260 -7.71 16.51 19.03
N VAL A 261 -8.52 15.91 19.91
CA VAL A 261 -9.50 16.65 20.72
C VAL A 261 -8.77 17.54 21.73
N ARG A 262 -7.70 17.03 22.34
CA ARG A 262 -6.87 17.74 23.33
C ARG A 262 -5.93 18.78 22.72
N ALA A 263 -5.73 18.79 21.40
CA ALA A 263 -4.80 19.70 20.75
C ALA A 263 -5.32 21.15 20.78
N ALA A 264 -4.43 22.09 21.14
CA ALA A 264 -4.74 23.52 21.11
C ALA A 264 -4.98 24.05 19.68
N ASP A 265 -4.22 23.52 18.71
CA ASP A 265 -4.41 23.78 17.28
C ASP A 265 -4.83 22.48 16.56
N PRO A 266 -6.14 22.27 16.31
CA PRO A 266 -6.62 21.05 15.66
C PRO A 266 -6.15 20.92 14.20
N VAL A 267 -5.92 22.03 13.49
CA VAL A 267 -5.46 22.00 12.09
C VAL A 267 -4.01 21.50 12.05
N ALA A 268 -3.13 22.10 12.86
CA ALA A 268 -1.73 21.70 12.93
C ALA A 268 -1.58 20.26 13.44
N ALA A 269 -2.39 19.85 14.42
CA ALA A 269 -2.39 18.50 14.94
C ALA A 269 -2.72 17.48 13.84
N VAL A 270 -3.85 17.62 13.14
CA VAL A 270 -4.21 16.72 12.03
C VAL A 270 -3.14 16.71 10.95
N ARG A 271 -2.63 17.88 10.57
CA ARG A 271 -1.57 17.97 9.55
C ARG A 271 -0.32 17.19 9.93
N SER A 272 0.06 17.18 11.22
CA SER A 272 1.21 16.41 11.70
C SER A 272 0.99 14.88 11.59
N PHE A 273 -0.21 14.39 11.90
CA PHE A 273 -0.56 12.98 11.75
C PHE A 273 -0.66 12.57 10.27
N VAL A 274 -1.26 13.43 9.44
CA VAL A 274 -1.34 13.22 7.98
C VAL A 274 0.06 13.15 7.39
N ALA A 275 0.96 14.07 7.75
CA ALA A 275 2.35 14.06 7.29
C ALA A 275 3.08 12.77 7.68
N ALA A 276 2.83 12.21 8.86
CA ALA A 276 3.42 10.95 9.30
C ALA A 276 2.87 9.72 8.56
N GLY A 277 1.67 9.82 8.00
CA GLY A 277 1.05 8.82 7.14
C GLY A 277 1.56 8.84 5.69
N ILE A 278 2.29 9.88 5.30
CA ILE A 278 2.89 9.99 3.96
C ILE A 278 4.28 9.35 3.99
N GLN A 279 4.58 8.55 2.96
CA GLN A 279 5.93 8.05 2.75
C GLN A 279 6.80 9.20 2.21
N PRO A 280 7.97 9.46 2.81
CA PRO A 280 8.90 10.43 2.25
C PRO A 280 9.29 10.05 0.82
N ASP A 281 9.35 11.03 -0.08
CA ASP A 281 9.85 10.83 -1.43
C ASP A 281 11.35 10.50 -1.36
N ASP A 282 11.70 9.24 -1.57
CA ASP A 282 13.08 8.76 -1.67
C ASP A 282 13.36 8.38 -3.13
N PRO A 283 14.29 9.09 -3.83
CA PRO A 283 14.67 8.77 -5.20
C PRO A 283 15.09 7.31 -5.41
N ALA A 284 15.71 6.67 -4.42
CA ALA A 284 16.11 5.26 -4.51
C ALA A 284 14.89 4.33 -4.53
N ASN A 285 13.86 4.62 -3.72
CA ASN A 285 12.60 3.88 -3.73
C ASN A 285 11.79 4.18 -5.01
N VAL A 286 11.78 5.44 -5.46
CA VAL A 286 11.12 5.83 -6.72
C VAL A 286 11.74 5.11 -7.92
N ALA A 287 13.07 4.97 -7.98
CA ALA A 287 13.76 4.25 -9.04
C ALA A 287 13.51 2.73 -9.03
N ARG A 288 13.13 2.18 -7.87
CA ARG A 288 12.84 0.74 -7.66
C ARG A 288 11.36 0.40 -7.72
N ARG A 289 10.49 1.41 -7.84
CA ARG A 289 9.05 1.25 -7.86
C ARG A 289 8.65 0.36 -9.06
N PRO A 290 7.83 -0.67 -8.86
CA PRO A 290 7.29 -1.43 -9.97
C PRO A 290 6.51 -0.52 -10.92
N PHE A 291 6.74 -0.70 -12.21
CA PHE A 291 5.90 -0.12 -13.25
C PHE A 291 4.50 -0.77 -13.18
N VAL A 292 3.43 0.04 -13.18
CA VAL A 292 2.05 -0.50 -13.07
C VAL A 292 1.22 -0.13 -14.30
N LYS A 293 0.72 -1.15 -15.00
CA LYS A 293 -0.21 -0.99 -16.13
C LYS A 293 -1.63 -1.46 -15.76
N ILE A 294 -2.62 -0.67 -16.14
CA ILE A 294 -4.04 -1.03 -16.08
C ILE A 294 -4.54 -1.33 -17.50
N CYS A 295 -4.74 -2.60 -17.82
CA CYS A 295 -5.04 -3.08 -19.17
C CYS A 295 -6.53 -3.29 -19.44
N GLY A 296 -6.98 -3.02 -20.66
CA GLY A 296 -8.36 -3.24 -21.09
C GLY A 296 -9.34 -2.30 -20.40
N VAL A 297 -9.00 -1.02 -20.34
CA VAL A 297 -9.93 0.05 -19.93
C VAL A 297 -10.93 0.28 -21.05
N THR A 298 -12.22 0.33 -20.72
CA THR A 298 -13.33 0.38 -21.68
C THR A 298 -14.17 1.63 -21.59
N ASP A 299 -13.99 2.44 -20.54
CA ASP A 299 -14.81 3.61 -20.24
C ASP A 299 -14.01 4.72 -19.53
N GLU A 300 -14.64 5.90 -19.42
CA GLU A 300 -14.06 7.07 -18.77
C GLU A 300 -13.81 6.84 -17.27
N ALA A 301 -14.74 6.19 -16.58
CA ALA A 301 -14.61 5.92 -15.15
C ALA A 301 -13.35 5.09 -14.83
N GLY A 302 -13.07 4.06 -15.63
CA GLY A 302 -11.87 3.26 -15.51
C GLY A 302 -10.59 4.02 -15.88
N ALA A 303 -10.64 4.89 -16.88
CA ALA A 303 -9.51 5.75 -17.24
C ALA A 303 -9.17 6.71 -16.09
N LEU A 304 -10.16 7.41 -15.54
CA LEU A 304 -9.99 8.32 -14.42
C LEU A 304 -9.53 7.60 -13.16
N ALA A 305 -10.01 6.37 -12.91
CA ALA A 305 -9.54 5.55 -11.80
C ALA A 305 -8.05 5.23 -11.92
N ALA A 306 -7.58 4.82 -13.10
CA ALA A 306 -6.17 4.52 -13.34
C ALA A 306 -5.28 5.78 -13.21
N ILE A 307 -5.76 6.94 -13.67
CA ILE A 307 -5.07 8.23 -13.54
C ILE A 307 -4.96 8.63 -12.06
N ARG A 308 -6.07 8.57 -11.31
CA ARG A 308 -6.10 8.91 -9.86
C ARG A 308 -5.22 7.97 -9.04
N ALA A 309 -5.18 6.69 -9.39
CA ALA A 309 -4.28 5.71 -8.77
C ALA A 309 -2.80 5.94 -9.18
N ARG A 310 -2.54 6.83 -10.13
CA ARG A 310 -1.24 7.10 -10.76
C ARG A 310 -0.64 5.85 -11.39
N ALA A 311 -1.40 5.09 -12.16
CA ALA A 311 -0.83 4.03 -13.00
C ALA A 311 0.22 4.61 -13.97
N ASP A 312 1.23 3.82 -14.34
CA ASP A 312 2.28 4.25 -15.28
C ASP A 312 1.84 4.05 -16.76
N ALA A 313 0.88 3.15 -17.01
CA ALA A 313 0.25 2.98 -18.33
C ALA A 313 -1.20 2.52 -18.28
N ILE A 314 -1.95 2.88 -19.33
CA ILE A 314 -3.32 2.45 -19.58
C ILE A 314 -3.38 1.72 -20.92
N GLY A 315 -3.87 0.48 -20.89
CA GLY A 315 -4.04 -0.34 -22.09
C GLY A 315 -5.44 -0.22 -22.69
N LEU A 316 -5.52 0.24 -23.94
CA LEU A 316 -6.73 0.27 -24.76
C LEU A 316 -6.74 -0.94 -25.69
N ASN A 317 -7.72 -1.82 -25.53
CA ASN A 317 -7.75 -3.09 -26.24
C ASN A 317 -8.47 -2.99 -27.58
N LEU A 318 -7.76 -3.21 -28.69
CA LEU A 318 -8.32 -3.21 -30.04
C LEU A 318 -8.30 -4.59 -30.69
N VAL A 319 -8.08 -5.66 -29.92
CA VAL A 319 -8.10 -7.04 -30.41
C VAL A 319 -9.55 -7.51 -30.64
N PRO A 320 -9.94 -7.84 -31.89
CA PRO A 320 -11.28 -8.30 -32.21
C PRO A 320 -11.69 -9.56 -31.43
N GLY A 321 -12.98 -9.68 -31.11
CA GLY A 321 -13.55 -10.85 -30.43
C GLY A 321 -13.26 -10.94 -28.93
N THR A 322 -12.43 -10.05 -28.38
CA THR A 322 -12.16 -10.03 -26.93
C THR A 322 -13.26 -9.28 -26.17
N PRO A 323 -13.58 -9.64 -24.90
CA PRO A 323 -14.63 -8.97 -24.13
C PRO A 323 -14.40 -7.46 -23.88
N ARG A 324 -13.17 -6.97 -24.08
CA ARG A 324 -12.77 -5.59 -23.81
C ARG A 324 -12.51 -4.78 -25.08
N VAL A 325 -12.76 -5.36 -26.26
CA VAL A 325 -12.49 -4.72 -27.56
C VAL A 325 -13.16 -3.34 -27.66
N LEU A 326 -12.39 -2.33 -28.05
CA LEU A 326 -12.82 -0.98 -28.36
C LEU A 326 -12.91 -0.79 -29.88
N GLY A 327 -13.93 -0.04 -30.31
CA GLY A 327 -13.89 0.59 -31.62
C GLY A 327 -12.77 1.65 -31.69
N LEU A 328 -12.27 1.96 -32.89
CA LEU A 328 -11.23 2.97 -33.07
C LEU A 328 -11.62 4.34 -32.50
N ASP A 329 -12.86 4.77 -32.75
CA ASP A 329 -13.37 6.05 -32.23
C ASP A 329 -13.51 6.04 -30.69
N GLU A 330 -13.88 4.90 -30.11
CA GLU A 330 -13.94 4.74 -28.65
C GLU A 330 -12.54 4.86 -28.05
N ALA A 331 -11.55 4.17 -28.62
CA ALA A 331 -10.17 4.24 -28.19
C ALA A 331 -9.59 5.66 -28.33
N ALA A 332 -9.89 6.36 -29.43
CA ALA A 332 -9.47 7.74 -29.63
C ALA A 332 -10.07 8.70 -28.58
N ARG A 333 -11.36 8.53 -28.24
CA ARG A 333 -12.01 9.31 -27.17
C ARG A 333 -11.38 9.05 -25.81
N LEU A 334 -11.16 7.78 -25.44
CA LEU A 334 -10.50 7.44 -24.17
C LEU A 334 -9.07 7.97 -24.12
N ALA A 335 -8.32 7.88 -25.22
CA ALA A 335 -6.99 8.47 -25.32
C ALA A 335 -7.01 9.99 -25.09
N SER A 336 -8.00 10.71 -25.63
CA SER A 336 -8.19 12.15 -25.37
C SER A 336 -8.46 12.44 -23.89
N ILE A 337 -9.34 11.66 -23.25
CA ILE A 337 -9.62 11.77 -21.80
C ILE A 337 -8.35 11.53 -20.98
N ILE A 338 -7.56 10.51 -21.33
CA ILE A 338 -6.30 10.21 -20.64
C ILE A 338 -5.30 11.36 -20.81
N ARG A 339 -5.22 11.96 -22.00
CA ARG A 339 -4.37 13.13 -22.28
C ARG A 339 -4.78 14.37 -21.49
N ALA A 340 -6.07 14.58 -21.28
CA ALA A 340 -6.61 15.72 -20.55
C ALA A 340 -6.63 15.50 -19.02
N GLY A 341 -6.62 14.25 -18.56
CA GLY A 341 -6.85 13.91 -17.15
C GLY A 341 -5.67 14.12 -16.21
N ALA A 342 -4.45 14.33 -16.72
CA ALA A 342 -3.26 14.61 -15.92
C ALA A 342 -2.22 15.44 -16.67
N PRO A 343 -1.37 16.22 -15.97
CA PRO A 343 -0.21 16.89 -16.56
C PRO A 343 0.72 15.90 -17.28
N ALA A 344 1.43 16.35 -18.32
CA ALA A 344 2.28 15.48 -19.13
C ALA A 344 3.33 14.67 -18.34
N ALA A 345 3.84 15.22 -17.23
CA ALA A 345 4.82 14.55 -16.37
C ALA A 345 4.23 13.41 -15.51
N GLU A 346 2.91 13.40 -15.29
CA GLU A 346 2.21 12.43 -14.43
C GLU A 346 1.24 11.55 -15.24
N ARG A 347 1.12 11.81 -16.54
CA ARG A 347 0.17 11.12 -17.41
C ARG A 347 0.63 9.68 -17.66
N PRO A 348 -0.26 8.67 -17.51
CA PRO A 348 0.05 7.31 -17.89
C PRO A 348 0.28 7.20 -19.41
N SER A 349 1.22 6.34 -19.81
CA SER A 349 1.40 6.01 -21.23
C SER A 349 0.14 5.34 -21.79
N ILE A 350 -0.32 5.80 -22.95
CA ILE A 350 -1.44 5.22 -23.67
C ILE A 350 -0.91 4.08 -24.54
N VAL A 351 -1.35 2.86 -24.25
CA VAL A 351 -0.86 1.64 -24.91
C VAL A 351 -1.99 1.04 -25.73
N ALA A 352 -1.84 1.01 -27.05
CA ALA A 352 -2.79 0.32 -27.92
C ALA A 352 -2.45 -1.16 -28.00
N ILE A 353 -3.41 -2.03 -27.68
CA ILE A 353 -3.19 -3.48 -27.65
C ILE A 353 -3.74 -4.09 -28.92
N THR A 354 -2.89 -4.86 -29.59
CA THR A 354 -3.18 -5.58 -30.83
C THR A 354 -2.73 -7.03 -30.69
N ALA A 355 -3.22 -7.87 -31.59
CA ALA A 355 -2.75 -9.25 -31.75
C ALA A 355 -2.83 -9.60 -33.24
N ASP A 356 -1.71 -9.99 -33.82
CA ASP A 356 -1.59 -10.44 -35.22
C ASP A 356 -2.20 -9.45 -36.24
N ALA A 357 -2.15 -8.15 -35.93
CA ALA A 357 -2.70 -7.09 -36.78
C ALA A 357 -1.79 -6.81 -37.98
N SER A 358 -2.39 -6.48 -39.13
CA SER A 358 -1.62 -6.08 -40.32
C SER A 358 -0.93 -4.72 -40.12
N THR A 359 0.10 -4.44 -40.92
CA THR A 359 0.80 -3.15 -40.88
C THR A 359 -0.15 -1.97 -41.19
N GLU A 360 -1.11 -2.16 -42.08
CA GLU A 360 -2.13 -1.16 -42.43
C GLU A 360 -3.09 -0.90 -41.27
N ALA A 361 -3.50 -1.95 -40.57
CA ALA A 361 -4.35 -1.83 -39.38
C ALA A 361 -3.61 -1.08 -38.26
N ILE A 362 -2.33 -1.40 -38.03
CA ILE A 362 -1.46 -0.69 -37.08
C ILE A 362 -1.30 0.78 -37.47
N ALA A 363 -1.03 1.09 -38.74
CA ALA A 363 -0.89 2.47 -39.21
C ALA A 363 -2.19 3.28 -39.06
N THR A 364 -3.35 2.65 -39.27
CA THR A 364 -4.66 3.28 -39.09
C THR A 364 -4.94 3.55 -37.62
N LEU A 365 -4.70 2.56 -36.76
CA LEU A 365 -4.80 2.68 -35.31
C LEU A 365 -3.88 3.79 -34.77
N SER A 366 -2.63 3.84 -35.22
CA SER A 366 -1.65 4.84 -34.77
C SER A 366 -2.05 6.26 -35.12
N ARG A 367 -2.71 6.47 -36.26
CA ARG A 367 -3.24 7.80 -36.64
C ARG A 367 -4.47 8.19 -35.85
N ALA A 368 -5.37 7.24 -35.58
CA ALA A 368 -6.64 7.51 -34.90
C ALA A 368 -6.45 7.71 -33.38
N VAL A 369 -5.68 6.82 -32.74
CA VAL A 369 -5.52 6.79 -31.28
C VAL A 369 -4.32 7.63 -30.83
N ASP A 370 -3.29 7.75 -31.67
CA ASP A 370 -1.99 8.35 -31.32
C ASP A 370 -1.44 7.78 -30.00
N PRO A 371 -1.18 6.45 -29.92
CA PRO A 371 -0.69 5.83 -28.70
C PRO A 371 0.80 6.12 -28.46
N ASP A 372 1.21 6.11 -27.19
CA ASP A 372 2.61 6.24 -26.79
C ASP A 372 3.39 4.93 -27.08
N ALA A 373 2.71 3.78 -27.05
CA ALA A 373 3.27 2.48 -27.40
C ALA A 373 2.21 1.52 -27.99
N ILE A 374 2.67 0.51 -28.72
CA ILE A 374 1.83 -0.58 -29.23
C ILE A 374 2.23 -1.87 -28.54
N GLN A 375 1.26 -2.53 -27.91
CA GLN A 375 1.42 -3.86 -27.36
C GLN A 375 0.98 -4.92 -28.38
N TYR A 376 1.86 -5.88 -28.63
CA TYR A 376 1.69 -6.99 -29.55
C TYR A 376 1.51 -8.29 -28.77
N SER A 377 0.28 -8.80 -28.77
CA SER A 377 -0.12 -9.91 -27.90
C SER A 377 -0.22 -11.25 -28.63
N GLY A 378 -0.06 -11.26 -29.96
CA GLY A 378 -0.15 -12.45 -30.82
C GLY A 378 1.20 -13.16 -31.04
N ARG A 379 1.40 -13.67 -32.26
CA ARG A 379 2.60 -14.39 -32.72
C ARG A 379 3.44 -13.53 -33.68
N GLU A 380 3.39 -12.22 -33.51
CA GLU A 380 4.06 -11.28 -34.40
C GLU A 380 5.58 -11.47 -34.39
N SER A 381 6.19 -11.49 -35.57
CA SER A 381 7.65 -11.58 -35.72
C SER A 381 8.34 -10.23 -35.43
N ILE A 382 9.63 -10.27 -35.14
CA ILE A 382 10.49 -9.09 -34.97
C ILE A 382 10.39 -8.12 -36.17
N SER A 383 10.30 -8.65 -37.39
CA SER A 383 10.19 -7.82 -38.59
C SER A 383 8.86 -7.07 -38.68
N SER A 384 7.78 -7.64 -38.17
CA SER A 384 6.46 -6.99 -38.11
C SER A 384 6.44 -5.86 -37.07
N LEU A 385 7.07 -6.07 -35.91
CA LEU A 385 7.13 -5.07 -34.82
C LEU A 385 7.79 -3.77 -35.29
N ARG A 386 8.91 -3.86 -36.02
CA ARG A 386 9.66 -2.70 -36.54
C ARG A 386 8.86 -1.81 -37.48
N LYS A 387 7.84 -2.36 -38.14
CA LYS A 387 6.99 -1.60 -39.08
C LYS A 387 5.91 -0.76 -38.38
N GLY A 388 5.70 -0.93 -37.08
CA GLY A 388 4.63 -0.25 -36.34
C GLY A 388 4.84 1.25 -36.11
N GLY A 389 6.08 1.75 -36.24
CA GLY A 389 6.40 3.19 -36.14
C GLY A 389 6.18 3.82 -34.76
N ARG A 390 6.01 3.00 -33.71
CA ARG A 390 5.84 3.38 -32.31
C ARG A 390 6.65 2.43 -31.42
N PRO A 391 6.99 2.83 -30.18
CA PRO A 391 7.55 1.92 -29.17
C PRO A 391 6.76 0.61 -29.09
N ALA A 392 7.46 -0.52 -29.10
CA ALA A 392 6.87 -1.85 -29.23
C ALA A 392 6.96 -2.60 -27.90
N TRP A 393 5.82 -3.07 -27.38
CA TRP A 393 5.75 -3.91 -26.19
C TRP A 393 5.31 -5.31 -26.62
N LYS A 394 6.07 -6.34 -26.25
CA LYS A 394 5.78 -7.71 -26.69
C LYS A 394 5.30 -8.58 -25.53
N VAL A 395 4.18 -9.28 -25.73
CA VAL A 395 3.72 -10.32 -24.80
C VAL A 395 4.39 -11.64 -25.16
N LEU A 396 4.97 -12.28 -24.16
CA LEU A 396 5.46 -13.65 -24.17
C LEU A 396 4.48 -14.51 -23.35
N HIS A 397 4.17 -15.70 -23.86
CA HIS A 397 3.19 -16.60 -23.25
C HIS A 397 3.92 -17.78 -22.59
N ALA A 398 3.80 -17.90 -21.26
CA ALA A 398 4.36 -19.00 -20.49
C ALA A 398 3.28 -20.03 -20.11
N PRO A 399 3.66 -21.31 -19.92
CA PRO A 399 2.74 -22.32 -19.41
C PRO A 399 2.27 -22.00 -17.99
N SER A 400 1.06 -22.46 -17.66
CA SER A 400 0.50 -22.44 -16.30
C SER A 400 1.11 -23.54 -15.43
N ASP A 401 1.02 -23.42 -14.09
CA ASP A 401 1.45 -24.46 -13.15
C ASP A 401 0.67 -25.79 -13.29
N ASP A 402 -0.54 -25.77 -13.86
CA ASP A 402 -1.37 -26.96 -14.11
C ASP A 402 -0.94 -27.75 -15.38
N ALA A 403 0.20 -27.43 -15.99
CA ALA A 403 0.76 -28.17 -17.11
C ALA A 403 1.36 -29.52 -16.64
N ASP A 404 1.25 -30.57 -17.45
CA ASP A 404 1.66 -31.93 -17.09
C ASP A 404 3.16 -32.01 -16.74
N PRO A 405 3.54 -32.46 -15.52
CA PRO A 405 4.95 -32.54 -15.11
C PRO A 405 5.79 -33.56 -15.90
N ASP A 406 5.17 -34.47 -16.68
CA ASP A 406 5.88 -35.45 -17.51
C ASP A 406 6.42 -34.89 -18.84
N ASP A 407 6.17 -33.62 -19.18
CA ASP A 407 6.71 -32.97 -20.39
C ASP A 407 8.19 -32.54 -20.28
N GLY A 408 8.94 -32.96 -19.25
CA GLY A 408 10.33 -32.52 -18.99
C GLY A 408 10.39 -31.04 -18.55
N PRO A 409 11.53 -30.31 -18.56
CA PRO A 409 11.52 -28.85 -18.47
C PRO A 409 11.22 -28.25 -19.86
N PRO A 410 9.99 -27.82 -20.17
CA PRO A 410 9.64 -27.44 -21.53
C PRO A 410 9.37 -25.92 -21.57
N ALA A 411 9.94 -25.21 -22.54
CA ALA A 411 9.73 -23.79 -22.83
C ALA A 411 10.54 -22.71 -22.06
N THR A 412 11.13 -22.94 -20.88
CA THR A 412 11.84 -21.83 -20.17
C THR A 412 13.03 -21.27 -20.94
N ASP A 413 13.95 -22.12 -21.43
CA ASP A 413 15.14 -21.66 -22.18
C ASP A 413 14.76 -21.02 -23.52
N GLY A 414 13.77 -21.60 -24.20
CA GLY A 414 13.23 -21.03 -25.44
C GLY A 414 12.57 -19.66 -25.22
N LEU A 415 11.89 -19.48 -24.09
CA LEU A 415 11.27 -18.22 -23.68
C LEU A 415 12.33 -17.16 -23.35
N ILE A 416 13.40 -17.55 -22.65
CA ILE A 416 14.55 -16.66 -22.36
C ILE A 416 15.25 -16.26 -23.67
N SER A 417 15.51 -17.20 -24.56
CA SER A 417 16.10 -16.91 -25.87
C SER A 417 15.22 -15.93 -26.67
N ALA A 418 13.91 -16.21 -26.77
CA ALA A 418 12.99 -15.32 -27.46
C ALA A 418 12.95 -13.92 -26.83
N ALA A 419 12.99 -13.83 -25.50
CA ALA A 419 13.03 -12.56 -24.79
C ALA A 419 14.29 -11.74 -25.14
N HIS A 420 15.46 -12.37 -25.16
CA HIS A 420 16.70 -11.72 -25.60
C HIS A 420 16.61 -11.24 -27.05
N ASP A 421 16.08 -12.07 -27.96
CA ASP A 421 15.94 -11.71 -29.37
C ASP A 421 15.02 -10.50 -29.56
N TYR A 422 13.89 -10.45 -28.85
CA TYR A 422 13.00 -9.29 -28.90
C TYR A 422 13.66 -8.03 -28.36
N LEU A 423 14.34 -8.09 -27.21
CA LEU A 423 15.04 -6.93 -26.64
C LEU A 423 16.16 -6.45 -27.56
N ALA A 424 16.97 -7.35 -28.09
CA ALA A 424 18.03 -7.03 -29.06
C ALA A 424 17.47 -6.40 -30.35
N SER A 425 16.22 -6.68 -30.68
CA SER A 425 15.56 -6.10 -31.85
C SER A 425 15.05 -4.67 -31.67
N GLY A 426 15.05 -4.16 -30.43
CA GLY A 426 14.57 -2.82 -30.06
C GLY A 426 13.18 -2.81 -29.40
N VAL A 427 12.67 -3.94 -28.89
CA VAL A 427 11.42 -3.98 -28.10
C VAL A 427 11.63 -3.27 -26.76
N ASP A 428 10.79 -2.29 -26.45
CA ASP A 428 10.93 -1.44 -25.26
C ASP A 428 10.52 -2.15 -23.97
N ARG A 429 9.58 -3.11 -24.04
CA ARG A 429 9.05 -3.80 -22.87
C ARG A 429 8.57 -5.20 -23.20
N LEU A 430 8.92 -6.15 -22.33
CA LEU A 430 8.37 -7.51 -22.35
C LEU A 430 7.29 -7.66 -21.28
N LEU A 431 6.17 -8.25 -21.66
CA LEU A 431 5.11 -8.69 -20.75
C LEU A 431 5.10 -10.21 -20.73
N LEU A 432 4.95 -10.80 -19.55
CA LEU A 432 4.79 -12.24 -19.39
C LEU A 432 3.35 -12.56 -18.98
N ASP A 433 2.59 -13.24 -19.83
CA ASP A 433 1.22 -13.70 -19.57
C ASP A 433 1.15 -15.23 -19.67
N THR A 434 0.02 -15.81 -19.26
CA THR A 434 -0.21 -17.26 -19.30
C THR A 434 -0.76 -17.69 -20.66
N ALA A 435 -0.24 -18.79 -21.21
CA ALA A 435 -0.70 -19.42 -22.44
C ALA A 435 -2.06 -20.13 -22.27
N GLY A 436 -2.72 -20.46 -23.39
CA GLY A 436 -3.85 -21.42 -23.40
C GLY A 436 -5.27 -20.82 -23.29
N GLY A 437 -5.44 -19.50 -23.33
CA GLY A 437 -6.75 -18.84 -23.35
C GLY A 437 -7.41 -18.83 -24.73
N PRO A 438 -8.74 -18.59 -24.81
CA PRO A 438 -9.46 -18.45 -26.09
C PRO A 438 -9.05 -17.19 -26.88
N HIS A 439 -8.31 -16.27 -26.25
CA HIS A 439 -7.79 -15.06 -26.85
C HIS A 439 -6.30 -14.89 -26.51
N PRO A 440 -5.54 -14.11 -27.32
CA PRO A 440 -4.17 -13.72 -26.98
C PRO A 440 -4.17 -12.88 -25.69
N GLY A 441 -3.86 -13.52 -24.56
CA GLY A 441 -3.94 -12.96 -23.21
C GLY A 441 -5.30 -13.14 -22.53
N GLY A 442 -5.33 -13.00 -21.19
CA GLY A 442 -6.58 -12.97 -20.43
C GLY A 442 -7.17 -14.31 -20.02
N THR A 443 -6.34 -15.33 -19.81
CA THR A 443 -6.73 -16.61 -19.19
C THR A 443 -7.33 -16.43 -17.80
N GLY A 444 -6.98 -15.34 -17.12
CA GLY A 444 -7.30 -15.11 -15.70
C GLY A 444 -6.49 -15.99 -14.75
N GLN A 445 -5.61 -16.85 -15.28
CA GLN A 445 -4.75 -17.75 -14.55
C GLN A 445 -3.36 -17.16 -14.36
N ARG A 446 -2.59 -17.76 -13.46
CA ARG A 446 -1.18 -17.42 -13.23
C ARG A 446 -0.27 -18.40 -13.98
N GLN A 447 0.78 -17.85 -14.57
CA GLN A 447 1.93 -18.58 -15.07
C GLN A 447 2.74 -19.16 -13.92
N SER A 448 3.57 -20.14 -14.24
CA SER A 448 4.46 -20.74 -13.26
C SER A 448 5.41 -19.72 -12.61
N VAL A 449 5.44 -19.71 -11.28
CA VAL A 449 6.33 -18.83 -10.50
C VAL A 449 7.79 -19.14 -10.81
N ALA A 450 8.14 -20.42 -10.97
CA ALA A 450 9.50 -20.86 -11.26
C ALA A 450 9.97 -20.32 -12.63
N VAL A 451 9.15 -20.48 -13.67
CA VAL A 451 9.43 -20.00 -15.03
C VAL A 451 9.53 -18.47 -15.05
N ALA A 452 8.56 -17.77 -14.44
CA ALA A 452 8.55 -16.32 -14.39
C ALA A 452 9.76 -15.75 -13.64
N ALA A 453 10.17 -16.38 -12.53
CA ALA A 453 11.33 -15.97 -11.76
C ALA A 453 12.66 -16.27 -12.48
N ALA A 454 12.75 -17.37 -13.23
CA ALA A 454 13.91 -17.64 -14.09
C ALA A 454 14.05 -16.57 -15.16
N LEU A 455 12.99 -16.27 -15.92
CA LEU A 455 13.01 -15.24 -16.96
C LEU A 455 13.31 -13.85 -16.41
N ALA A 456 12.67 -13.46 -15.29
CA ALA A 456 12.86 -12.15 -14.68
C ALA A 456 14.27 -11.91 -14.12
N ARG A 457 15.08 -12.96 -13.94
CA ARG A 457 16.49 -12.84 -13.54
C ARG A 457 17.39 -12.49 -14.73
N GLU A 458 17.02 -12.92 -15.92
CA GLU A 458 17.78 -12.66 -17.15
C GLU A 458 17.38 -11.32 -17.79
N VAL A 459 16.09 -10.97 -17.77
CA VAL A 459 15.56 -9.82 -18.52
C VAL A 459 14.49 -9.01 -17.77
N PRO A 460 14.34 -7.70 -18.08
CA PRO A 460 13.22 -6.90 -17.59
C PRO A 460 11.88 -7.41 -18.09
N ILE A 461 11.05 -7.94 -17.19
CA ILE A 461 9.67 -8.33 -17.51
C ILE A 461 8.62 -7.60 -16.68
N THR A 462 7.49 -7.31 -17.31
CA THR A 462 6.26 -6.89 -16.65
C THR A 462 5.36 -8.12 -16.50
N LEU A 463 5.01 -8.47 -15.26
CA LEU A 463 4.19 -9.64 -14.96
C LEU A 463 2.72 -9.36 -15.29
N ALA A 464 2.09 -10.18 -16.11
CA ALA A 464 0.65 -10.15 -16.40
C ALA A 464 0.02 -11.51 -16.02
N GLY A 465 -1.29 -11.66 -16.21
CA GLY A 465 -1.99 -12.93 -15.96
C GLY A 465 -2.36 -13.16 -14.48
N GLY A 466 -3.67 -13.31 -14.19
CA GLY A 466 -4.15 -13.71 -12.85
C GLY A 466 -3.86 -12.76 -11.68
N LEU A 467 -3.31 -11.57 -11.93
CA LEU A 467 -2.97 -10.60 -10.90
C LEU A 467 -4.22 -9.91 -10.34
N THR A 468 -4.24 -9.72 -9.03
CA THR A 468 -5.33 -9.10 -8.26
C THR A 468 -4.72 -8.25 -7.13
N PRO A 469 -5.49 -7.33 -6.52
CA PRO A 469 -5.01 -6.62 -5.33
C PRO A 469 -4.53 -7.57 -4.21
N ALA A 470 -5.13 -8.76 -4.11
CA ALA A 470 -4.84 -9.76 -3.08
C ALA A 470 -3.47 -10.42 -3.24
N ASN A 471 -2.94 -10.52 -4.47
CA ASN A 471 -1.77 -11.36 -4.76
C ASN A 471 -0.59 -10.60 -5.39
N VAL A 472 -0.79 -9.34 -5.79
CA VAL A 472 0.24 -8.59 -6.52
C VAL A 472 1.50 -8.36 -5.70
N ALA A 473 1.35 -8.15 -4.40
CA ALA A 473 2.48 -7.94 -3.51
C ALA A 473 3.32 -9.21 -3.35
N ASP A 474 2.68 -10.36 -3.11
CA ASP A 474 3.34 -11.66 -3.05
C ASP A 474 4.02 -12.01 -4.39
N ALA A 475 3.35 -11.75 -5.52
CA ALA A 475 3.91 -12.01 -6.84
C ALA A 475 5.19 -11.19 -7.07
N LEU A 476 5.18 -9.91 -6.73
CA LEU A 476 6.36 -9.05 -6.80
C LEU A 476 7.43 -9.44 -5.76
N ARG A 477 7.04 -10.00 -4.61
CA ARG A 477 7.95 -10.56 -3.58
C ARG A 477 8.49 -11.95 -3.94
N ALA A 478 7.90 -12.66 -4.90
CA ALA A 478 8.42 -13.94 -5.38
C ALA A 478 9.24 -13.77 -6.67
N ILE A 479 8.84 -12.87 -7.55
CA ILE A 479 9.38 -12.72 -8.90
C ILE A 479 10.05 -11.34 -9.02
N PRO A 480 11.32 -11.25 -9.48
CA PRO A 480 12.01 -9.96 -9.64
C PRO A 480 11.48 -9.09 -10.80
N ALA A 481 10.21 -9.24 -11.20
CA ALA A 481 9.57 -8.51 -12.30
C ALA A 481 9.52 -7.00 -12.09
N VAL A 482 9.86 -6.25 -13.12
CA VAL A 482 10.11 -4.80 -13.09
C VAL A 482 8.81 -3.99 -13.11
N GLY A 483 7.71 -4.68 -13.38
CA GLY A 483 6.38 -4.13 -13.34
C GLY A 483 5.31 -5.21 -13.31
N VAL A 484 4.07 -4.77 -13.25
CA VAL A 484 2.86 -5.59 -13.27
C VAL A 484 1.83 -4.99 -14.23
N ASP A 485 1.04 -5.87 -14.85
CA ASP A 485 -0.09 -5.52 -15.69
C ASP A 485 -1.35 -6.24 -15.20
N VAL A 486 -2.45 -5.50 -15.00
CA VAL A 486 -3.72 -6.06 -14.55
C VAL A 486 -4.90 -5.74 -15.46
N ALA A 487 -5.65 -6.79 -15.81
CA ALA A 487 -6.87 -6.70 -16.59
C ALA A 487 -8.12 -7.08 -15.76
N SER A 488 -8.43 -8.37 -15.64
CA SER A 488 -9.62 -8.91 -14.95
C SER A 488 -9.63 -8.71 -13.45
N GLY A 489 -8.48 -8.80 -12.77
CA GLY A 489 -8.41 -8.74 -11.31
C GLY A 489 -8.87 -7.42 -10.67
N VAL A 490 -9.07 -6.37 -11.47
CA VAL A 490 -9.56 -5.05 -11.03
C VAL A 490 -10.87 -4.64 -11.71
N GLN A 491 -11.62 -5.59 -12.26
CA GLN A 491 -12.96 -5.33 -12.79
C GLN A 491 -14.02 -5.36 -11.68
N ALA A 492 -15.09 -4.61 -11.90
CA ALA A 492 -16.30 -4.74 -11.09
C ALA A 492 -16.99 -6.08 -11.39
N PRO A 493 -17.76 -6.64 -10.43
CA PRO A 493 -18.69 -7.72 -10.72
C PRO A 493 -19.63 -7.32 -11.86
N ARG A 494 -19.88 -8.24 -12.81
CA ARG A 494 -20.74 -7.98 -13.98
C ARG A 494 -21.72 -9.12 -14.20
N ARG A 495 -22.82 -8.83 -14.89
CA ARG A 495 -23.72 -9.87 -15.41
C ARG A 495 -23.22 -10.40 -16.76
N ASP A 496 -23.71 -11.56 -17.16
CA ASP A 496 -23.40 -12.11 -18.48
C ASP A 496 -23.93 -11.18 -19.59
N GLY A 497 -23.11 -10.98 -20.62
CA GLY A 497 -23.39 -10.04 -21.71
C GLY A 497 -22.99 -8.58 -21.45
N GLU A 498 -22.74 -8.18 -20.20
CA GLU A 498 -22.24 -6.83 -19.92
C GLU A 498 -20.75 -6.70 -20.25
N ARG A 499 -20.40 -5.57 -20.87
CA ARG A 499 -19.00 -5.23 -21.13
C ARG A 499 -18.26 -5.03 -19.80
N PRO A 500 -17.08 -5.64 -19.59
CA PRO A 500 -16.36 -5.48 -18.34
C PRO A 500 -15.84 -4.05 -18.17
N HIS A 501 -16.06 -3.45 -16.99
CA HIS A 501 -15.52 -2.14 -16.61
C HIS A 501 -14.66 -2.25 -15.35
N LYS A 502 -13.81 -1.24 -15.13
CA LYS A 502 -12.87 -1.22 -14.01
C LYS A 502 -13.57 -0.78 -12.73
N ASP A 503 -13.24 -1.44 -11.62
CA ASP A 503 -13.64 -1.03 -10.28
C ASP A 503 -12.59 -0.04 -9.74
N PRO A 504 -12.96 1.23 -9.45
CA PRO A 504 -11.99 2.23 -9.01
C PRO A 504 -11.22 1.86 -7.74
N PHE A 505 -11.91 1.22 -6.78
CA PHE A 505 -11.30 0.78 -5.53
C PHE A 505 -10.27 -0.31 -5.78
N ARG A 506 -10.59 -1.33 -6.57
CA ARG A 506 -9.66 -2.42 -6.92
C ARG A 506 -8.46 -1.89 -7.71
N VAL A 507 -8.66 -0.92 -8.61
CA VAL A 507 -7.56 -0.26 -9.33
C VAL A 507 -6.62 0.45 -8.37
N ALA A 508 -7.15 1.29 -7.47
CA ALA A 508 -6.35 2.00 -6.48
C ALA A 508 -5.59 1.02 -5.57
N LEU A 509 -6.28 0.01 -5.04
CA LEU A 509 -5.68 -0.98 -4.15
C LEU A 509 -4.59 -1.78 -4.87
N PHE A 510 -4.81 -2.19 -6.13
CA PHE A 510 -3.80 -2.87 -6.92
C PHE A 510 -2.53 -2.04 -7.06
N VAL A 511 -2.64 -0.78 -7.47
CA VAL A 511 -1.48 0.11 -7.66
C VAL A 511 -0.76 0.33 -6.32
N LYS A 512 -1.51 0.54 -5.23
CA LYS A 512 -0.94 0.69 -3.88
C LYS A 512 -0.15 -0.54 -3.47
N ARG A 513 -0.76 -1.73 -3.52
CA ARG A 513 -0.11 -2.99 -3.11
C ARG A 513 1.07 -3.34 -4.00
N ALA A 514 0.99 -3.09 -5.31
CA ALA A 514 2.11 -3.28 -6.22
C ALA A 514 3.31 -2.41 -5.83
N ARG A 515 3.09 -1.13 -5.53
CA ARG A 515 4.15 -0.19 -5.14
C ARG A 515 4.74 -0.53 -3.77
N ALA A 516 3.88 -0.83 -2.81
CA ALA A 516 4.28 -1.22 -1.46
C ALA A 516 5.11 -2.51 -1.42
N ALA A 517 4.92 -3.41 -2.39
CA ALA A 517 5.63 -4.69 -2.45
C ALA A 517 7.15 -4.57 -2.49
N ARG A 518 7.69 -3.41 -2.90
CA ARG A 518 9.13 -3.16 -3.00
C ARG A 518 9.65 -2.12 -2.02
N ASP A 519 8.79 -1.56 -1.17
CA ASP A 519 9.22 -0.67 -0.07
C ASP A 519 10.05 -1.43 0.98
N ASP A 520 9.98 -2.78 0.97
CA ASP A 520 10.75 -3.68 1.84
C ASP A 520 11.94 -4.39 1.14
N ARG A 521 12.37 -3.93 -0.04
CA ARG A 521 13.50 -4.56 -0.77
C ARG A 521 14.71 -3.65 -0.93
N PRO A 522 15.65 -3.66 0.04
CA PRO A 522 16.97 -3.10 -0.19
C PRO A 522 17.77 -3.83 -1.29
N ASN A 523 17.44 -5.07 -1.68
CA ASN A 523 18.32 -5.90 -2.53
C ASN A 523 17.61 -6.67 -3.66
N LEU A 524 17.25 -5.98 -4.75
CA LEU A 524 17.26 -6.62 -6.07
C LEU A 524 18.02 -5.70 -7.03
N PRO A 525 19.32 -5.93 -7.25
CA PRO A 525 19.93 -5.51 -8.50
C PRO A 525 19.16 -6.19 -9.64
N PHE A 526 19.01 -5.45 -10.73
CA PHE A 526 18.71 -6.06 -12.01
C PHE A 526 19.87 -6.99 -12.39
N GLY A 527 19.57 -8.28 -12.52
CA GLY A 527 20.49 -9.35 -12.89
C GLY A 527 21.23 -9.97 -11.69
N PRO A 528 21.33 -11.31 -11.60
CA PRO A 528 22.45 -11.91 -10.90
C PRO A 528 23.69 -11.73 -11.78
N THR A 529 24.72 -11.06 -11.27
CA THR A 529 26.03 -11.70 -11.44
C THR A 529 26.03 -12.84 -10.45
N PRO A 530 26.25 -14.12 -10.85
CA PRO A 530 26.50 -15.18 -9.89
C PRO A 530 27.63 -14.74 -8.97
N VAL A 531 27.31 -14.41 -7.73
CA VAL A 531 28.30 -14.00 -6.75
C VAL A 531 28.92 -15.28 -6.22
N HIS A 532 30.21 -15.43 -6.41
CA HIS A 532 30.96 -16.62 -5.99
C HIS A 532 30.75 -16.87 -4.50
N ALA A 533 30.61 -18.14 -4.08
CA ALA A 533 30.35 -18.50 -2.69
C ALA A 533 31.38 -17.90 -1.70
N GLY A 534 32.61 -17.65 -2.15
CA GLY A 534 33.64 -16.99 -1.33
C GLY A 534 33.33 -15.55 -0.91
N LEU A 535 32.41 -14.86 -1.59
CA LEU A 535 31.93 -13.53 -1.22
C LEU A 535 30.70 -13.57 -0.29
N LEU A 536 30.05 -14.73 -0.13
CA LEU A 536 28.80 -14.88 0.61
C LEU A 536 28.94 -15.75 1.88
N GLU A 537 29.98 -16.58 1.96
CA GLU A 537 30.23 -17.47 3.08
C GLU A 537 31.70 -17.42 3.50
N ALA A 538 31.97 -17.28 4.79
CA ALA A 538 33.32 -17.36 5.33
C ALA A 538 33.87 -18.80 5.27
N ASP A 539 35.20 -18.93 5.14
CA ASP A 539 35.86 -20.20 5.42
C ASP A 539 35.85 -20.52 6.93
N VAL A 540 36.34 -21.71 7.29
CA VAL A 540 36.49 -22.15 8.69
C VAL A 540 37.36 -21.20 9.55
N GLY A 541 38.18 -20.37 8.92
CA GLY A 541 39.00 -19.34 9.57
C GLY A 541 38.33 -17.97 9.67
N GLY A 542 37.09 -17.81 9.19
CA GLY A 542 36.36 -16.54 9.18
C GLY A 542 36.73 -15.62 8.02
N ARG A 543 37.36 -16.14 6.94
CA ARG A 543 37.82 -15.35 5.78
C ARG A 543 36.84 -15.36 4.62
N TRP A 544 36.67 -14.20 4.02
CA TRP A 544 35.76 -13.80 2.96
C TRP A 544 36.54 -13.34 1.72
N GLY A 545 35.86 -13.23 0.58
CA GLY A 545 36.45 -12.83 -0.71
C GLY A 545 36.60 -14.00 -1.68
N MET A 546 36.70 -13.69 -2.98
CA MET A 546 36.90 -14.68 -4.05
C MET A 546 38.13 -15.58 -3.78
N GLU A 547 39.21 -14.97 -3.31
CA GLU A 547 40.50 -15.62 -3.01
C GLU A 547 40.73 -15.85 -1.51
N ARG A 548 39.74 -15.55 -0.64
CA ARG A 548 39.83 -15.66 0.84
C ARG A 548 40.83 -14.70 1.50
N ASP A 549 41.09 -13.57 0.86
CA ASP A 549 42.07 -12.59 1.34
C ASP A 549 41.54 -11.62 2.40
N PHE A 550 40.22 -11.57 2.61
CA PHE A 550 39.59 -10.57 3.48
C PHE A 550 38.99 -11.22 4.73
N GLY A 551 38.99 -10.51 5.87
CA GLY A 551 38.46 -11.05 7.13
C GLY A 551 39.42 -12.00 7.85
N GLY A 552 38.89 -12.93 8.64
CA GLY A 552 39.62 -13.74 9.61
C GLY A 552 39.38 -13.28 11.06
N ARG A 553 39.53 -14.19 12.03
CA ARG A 553 39.43 -13.85 13.47
C ARG A 553 40.69 -13.11 13.93
N TYR A 554 40.82 -11.83 13.59
CA TYR A 554 41.89 -10.94 14.05
C TYR A 554 41.41 -10.01 15.17
N VAL A 555 40.81 -10.62 16.19
CA VAL A 555 40.29 -9.91 17.35
C VAL A 555 41.03 -10.47 18.57
N PRO A 556 41.44 -9.62 19.55
CA PRO A 556 42.00 -10.11 20.79
C PRO A 556 41.13 -11.22 21.40
N GLU A 557 41.77 -12.29 21.88
CA GLU A 557 41.07 -13.48 22.38
C GLU A 557 40.07 -13.17 23.50
N THR A 558 40.34 -12.11 24.27
CA THR A 558 39.44 -11.58 25.30
C THR A 558 38.08 -11.12 24.79
N LEU A 559 37.92 -10.80 23.50
CA LEU A 559 36.65 -10.37 22.90
C LEU A 559 35.93 -11.50 22.14
N MET A 560 36.56 -12.68 21.98
CA MET A 560 36.00 -13.77 21.18
C MET A 560 34.69 -14.31 21.76
N ALA A 561 34.63 -14.55 23.08
CA ALA A 561 33.41 -15.02 23.74
C ALA A 561 32.25 -14.01 23.63
N ALA A 562 32.55 -12.71 23.64
CA ALA A 562 31.56 -11.65 23.44
C ALA A 562 31.01 -11.64 22.01
N LEU A 563 31.89 -11.79 21.02
CA LEU A 563 31.52 -11.87 19.61
C LEU A 563 30.71 -13.13 19.30
N GLU A 564 31.05 -14.27 19.89
CA GLU A 564 30.30 -15.52 19.72
C GLU A 564 28.91 -15.43 20.36
N ARG A 565 28.79 -14.80 21.54
CA ARG A 565 27.49 -14.50 22.16
C ARG A 565 26.66 -13.53 21.34
N LEU A 566 27.26 -12.46 20.83
CA LEU A 566 26.59 -11.49 19.96
C LEU A 566 26.12 -12.14 18.66
N GLY A 567 26.95 -13.00 18.06
CA GLY A 567 26.60 -13.78 16.87
C GLY A 567 25.43 -14.73 17.14
N SER A 568 25.46 -15.46 18.25
CA SER A 568 24.37 -16.35 18.65
C SER A 568 23.07 -15.59 18.90
N ALA A 569 23.13 -14.48 19.65
CA ALA A 569 21.96 -13.63 19.90
C ALA A 569 21.42 -13.02 18.59
N TYR A 570 22.30 -12.60 17.68
CA TYR A 570 21.90 -12.14 16.36
C TYR A 570 21.20 -13.26 15.57
N ASP A 571 21.75 -14.47 15.56
CA ASP A 571 21.15 -15.60 14.85
C ASP A 571 19.79 -16.03 15.41
N GLU A 572 19.58 -15.85 16.72
CA GLU A 572 18.29 -16.04 17.37
C GLU A 572 17.25 -14.98 16.95
N ILE A 573 17.63 -13.70 16.92
CA ILE A 573 16.70 -12.58 16.70
C ILE A 573 16.59 -12.13 15.24
N ARG A 574 17.48 -12.55 14.34
CA ARG A 574 17.47 -12.15 12.92
C ARG A 574 16.27 -12.67 12.13
N HIS A 575 15.39 -13.46 12.74
CA HIS A 575 14.10 -13.83 12.15
C HIS A 575 12.92 -13.13 12.84
N ASP A 576 13.17 -12.34 13.88
CA ASP A 576 12.17 -11.57 14.61
C ASP A 576 11.77 -10.31 13.80
N PRO A 577 10.49 -10.17 13.41
CA PRO A 577 9.99 -9.00 12.69
C PRO A 577 10.15 -7.68 13.48
N VAL A 578 10.10 -7.72 14.81
CA VAL A 578 10.25 -6.55 15.69
C VAL A 578 11.67 -6.03 15.63
N PHE A 579 12.67 -6.92 15.73
CA PHE A 579 14.08 -6.58 15.57
C PHE A 579 14.35 -5.86 14.24
N TRP A 580 13.83 -6.40 13.14
CA TRP A 580 13.98 -5.77 11.82
C TRP A 580 13.19 -4.48 11.66
N SER A 581 12.05 -4.32 12.33
CA SER A 581 11.30 -3.07 12.34
C SER A 581 12.09 -1.96 13.04
N GLU A 582 12.64 -2.25 14.21
CA GLU A 582 13.43 -1.28 14.99
C GLU A 582 14.74 -0.94 14.29
N LEU A 583 15.46 -1.94 13.78
CA LEU A 583 16.67 -1.73 13.00
C LEU A 583 16.39 -0.89 11.73
N ARG A 584 15.29 -1.15 11.02
CA ARG A 584 14.87 -0.33 9.87
C ARG A 584 14.56 1.11 10.27
N GLU A 585 13.91 1.32 11.40
CA GLU A 585 13.63 2.66 11.91
C GLU A 585 14.93 3.42 12.25
N LEU A 586 15.88 2.78 12.93
CA LEU A 586 17.19 3.36 13.23
C LEU A 586 18.00 3.64 11.95
N LEU A 587 17.98 2.71 10.99
CA LEU A 587 18.61 2.92 9.69
C LEU A 587 17.96 4.06 8.91
N ALA A 588 16.66 4.30 9.03
CA ALA A 588 15.99 5.40 8.36
C ALA A 588 16.18 6.75 9.07
N ARG A 589 16.05 6.79 10.41
CA ARG A 589 16.00 8.04 11.19
C ARG A 589 17.35 8.49 11.75
N PHE A 590 18.28 7.56 11.95
CA PHE A 590 19.60 7.85 12.49
C PHE A 590 20.69 7.78 11.42
N ALA A 591 20.85 6.62 10.75
CA ALA A 591 21.91 6.43 9.75
C ALA A 591 21.57 7.04 8.38
N GLY A 592 20.33 6.87 7.93
CA GLY A 592 19.81 7.29 6.62
C GLY A 592 19.20 8.69 6.60
N ARG A 593 19.30 9.44 7.71
CA ARG A 593 18.85 10.84 7.75
C ARG A 593 19.61 11.68 6.71
N PRO A 594 18.99 12.70 6.12
CA PRO A 594 19.70 13.67 5.28
C PRO A 594 20.90 14.23 6.04
N THR A 595 22.11 13.98 5.53
CA THR A 595 23.32 14.57 6.11
C THR A 595 23.34 16.04 5.71
N ALA A 596 23.26 16.94 6.69
CA ALA A 596 23.33 18.37 6.44
C ALA A 596 24.64 18.68 5.67
N LEU A 597 24.49 19.27 4.49
CA LEU A 597 25.61 19.78 3.73
C LEU A 597 25.98 21.16 4.28
N TYR A 598 27.19 21.29 4.80
CA TYR A 598 27.67 22.57 5.29
C TYR A 598 28.36 23.32 4.16
N ARG A 599 27.85 24.51 3.83
CA ARG A 599 28.48 25.38 2.82
C ARG A 599 29.77 25.96 3.41
N ALA A 600 30.91 25.59 2.85
CA ALA A 600 32.23 25.93 3.37
C ALA A 600 32.85 27.08 2.58
N ASP A 601 32.21 28.26 2.61
CA ASP A 601 32.60 29.41 1.78
C ASP A 601 34.06 29.85 2.02
N ARG A 602 34.51 29.83 3.29
CA ARG A 602 35.90 30.20 3.65
C ARG A 602 36.92 29.20 3.09
N LEU A 603 36.58 27.91 3.09
CA LEU A 603 37.46 26.88 2.53
C LEU A 603 37.45 26.94 1.00
N ALA A 604 36.29 27.17 0.39
CA ALA A 604 36.18 27.38 -1.06
C ALA A 604 37.06 28.56 -1.52
N GLU A 605 37.05 29.67 -0.76
CA GLU A 605 37.88 30.84 -1.05
C GLU A 605 39.37 30.60 -0.82
N ALA A 606 39.74 29.85 0.23
CA ALA A 606 41.12 29.45 0.47
C ALA A 606 41.64 28.52 -0.64
N VAL A 607 40.85 27.53 -1.06
CA VAL A 607 41.17 26.64 -2.18
C VAL A 607 41.30 27.42 -3.49
N ARG A 608 40.42 28.39 -3.73
CA ARG A 608 40.52 29.29 -4.89
C ARG A 608 41.80 30.12 -4.86
N THR A 609 42.14 30.69 -3.71
CA THR A 609 43.35 31.50 -3.54
C THR A 609 44.60 30.66 -3.76
N GLU A 610 44.65 29.45 -3.21
CA GLU A 610 45.76 28.53 -3.41
C GLU A 610 45.82 28.05 -4.88
N ALA A 611 44.69 27.70 -5.49
CA ALA A 611 44.64 27.35 -6.91
C ALA A 611 45.14 28.50 -7.80
N VAL A 612 44.76 29.76 -7.51
CA VAL A 612 45.32 30.94 -8.20
C VAL A 612 46.82 31.01 -7.99
N ARG A 613 47.33 30.77 -6.78
CA ARG A 613 48.76 30.81 -6.47
C ARG A 613 49.55 29.71 -7.19
N THR A 614 49.06 28.47 -7.17
CA THR A 614 49.70 27.31 -7.81
C THR A 614 49.60 27.40 -9.34
N GLU A 615 48.46 27.85 -9.87
CA GLU A 615 48.24 27.98 -11.31
C GLU A 615 48.91 29.25 -11.88
N ALA A 616 49.04 30.34 -11.12
CA ALA A 616 49.87 31.49 -11.49
C ALA A 616 51.35 31.11 -11.64
N ALA A 617 51.82 30.09 -10.92
CA ALA A 617 53.16 29.53 -11.13
C ALA A 617 53.26 28.66 -12.40
N ARG A 618 52.13 28.19 -12.96
CA ARG A 618 52.05 27.31 -14.15
C ARG A 618 51.69 28.05 -15.44
N LEU A 619 50.93 29.15 -15.34
CA LEU A 619 50.35 29.91 -16.47
C LEU A 619 51.02 31.27 -16.72
N ALA A 620 52.22 31.51 -16.19
CA ALA A 620 53.04 32.67 -16.58
C ALA A 620 53.42 32.67 -18.08
N THR A 621 53.08 31.62 -18.84
CA THR A 621 53.39 31.43 -20.26
C THR A 621 52.18 31.34 -21.20
N ASP A 622 50.93 31.30 -20.75
CA ASP A 622 49.79 31.25 -21.67
C ASP A 622 48.53 31.96 -21.14
N GLY A 623 47.87 32.69 -22.04
CA GLY A 623 46.92 33.76 -21.74
C GLY A 623 45.74 33.39 -20.83
N ARG A 624 45.45 34.30 -19.90
CA ARG A 624 44.32 34.38 -18.94
C ARG A 624 43.10 33.51 -19.27
N ARG A 625 42.91 32.43 -18.52
CA ARG A 625 41.57 31.90 -18.19
C ARG A 625 41.27 32.13 -16.71
N PRO A 626 40.16 32.81 -16.35
CA PRO A 626 39.78 32.99 -14.95
C PRO A 626 39.35 31.65 -14.33
N ILE A 627 39.84 31.38 -13.11
CA ILE A 627 39.40 30.21 -12.33
C ILE A 627 37.94 30.45 -11.90
N PRO A 628 36.98 29.57 -12.25
CA PRO A 628 35.58 29.77 -11.92
C PRO A 628 35.35 29.76 -10.41
N ALA A 629 34.27 30.41 -9.97
CA ALA A 629 33.88 30.43 -8.57
C ALA A 629 33.59 29.01 -8.07
N ILE A 630 34.35 28.57 -7.07
CA ILE A 630 34.20 27.25 -6.45
C ILE A 630 33.16 27.36 -5.34
N ARG A 631 32.14 26.49 -5.35
CA ARG A 631 31.26 26.28 -4.21
C ARG A 631 31.65 24.96 -3.56
N LEU A 632 32.06 25.01 -2.30
CA LEU A 632 32.47 23.83 -1.57
C LEU A 632 31.43 23.49 -0.51
N TYR A 633 30.98 22.25 -0.53
CA TYR A 633 30.04 21.70 0.45
C TYR A 633 30.75 20.57 1.18
N LEU A 634 30.68 20.59 2.51
CA LEU A 634 31.21 19.52 3.36
C LEU A 634 30.05 18.62 3.81
N LYS A 635 30.23 17.32 3.64
CA LYS A 635 29.33 16.29 4.14
C LYS A 635 29.96 15.67 5.39
N ARG A 636 29.24 15.69 6.52
CA ARG A 636 29.65 15.07 7.80
C ARG A 636 29.36 13.57 7.79
N GLU A 637 30.16 12.79 7.06
CA GLU A 637 30.05 11.31 7.06
C GLU A 637 30.65 10.64 8.32
N ASP A 638 31.37 11.40 9.14
CA ASP A 638 32.05 10.96 10.37
C ASP A 638 31.12 10.28 11.40
N LEU A 639 29.83 10.64 11.38
CA LEU A 639 28.79 10.11 12.27
C LEU A 639 28.26 8.73 11.85
N ALA A 640 28.45 8.33 10.59
CA ALA A 640 28.03 7.03 10.06
C ALA A 640 29.22 6.13 9.67
N HIS A 641 30.46 6.61 9.82
CA HIS A 641 31.64 5.86 9.42
C HIS A 641 32.04 4.82 10.50
N PRO A 642 31.95 3.50 10.21
CA PRO A 642 32.30 2.45 11.15
C PRO A 642 33.80 2.18 11.08
N GLY A 643 34.57 2.78 11.98
CA GLY A 643 35.97 2.38 12.22
C GLY A 643 36.04 1.24 13.22
N ALA A 644 37.03 0.34 13.08
CA ALA A 644 37.25 -0.78 14.01
C ALA A 644 37.31 -0.32 15.49
N HIS A 645 37.88 0.85 15.76
CA HIS A 645 37.93 1.45 17.10
C HIS A 645 36.55 1.84 17.66
N LYS A 646 35.59 2.23 16.82
CA LYS A 646 34.22 2.56 17.26
C LYS A 646 33.39 1.31 17.54
N ILE A 647 33.57 0.27 16.72
CA ILE A 647 32.94 -1.04 16.93
C ILE A 647 33.44 -1.68 18.22
N ASN A 648 34.76 -1.67 18.44
CA ASN A 648 35.35 -2.18 19.68
C ASN A 648 34.88 -1.42 20.92
N ASN A 649 34.66 -0.11 20.82
CA ASN A 649 34.14 0.69 21.94
C ASN A 649 32.66 0.36 22.23
N ALA A 650 31.82 0.19 21.20
CA ALA A 650 30.43 -0.21 21.37
C ALA A 650 30.29 -1.62 21.99
N ILE A 651 31.09 -2.58 21.52
CA ILE A 651 31.16 -3.93 22.10
C ILE A 651 31.68 -3.85 23.54
N GLY A 652 32.74 -3.07 23.78
CA GLY A 652 33.29 -2.86 25.12
C GLY A 652 32.28 -2.28 26.11
N GLN A 653 31.47 -1.30 25.71
CA GLN A 653 30.41 -0.74 26.56
C GLN A 653 29.31 -1.76 26.84
N SER A 654 28.91 -2.54 25.84
CA SER A 654 27.88 -3.59 25.98
C SER A 654 28.32 -4.74 26.91
N LEU A 655 29.63 -4.92 27.12
CA LEU A 655 30.19 -5.89 28.05
C LEU A 655 30.35 -5.37 29.48
N LEU A 656 30.27 -4.05 29.68
CA LEU A 656 30.38 -3.39 30.99
C LEU A 656 29.02 -3.10 31.65
N THR A 657 27.95 -3.14 30.87
CA THR A 657 26.54 -3.10 31.31
C THR A 657 26.01 -4.50 31.51
#